data_AF-A0A914X295-F1
#
_entry.id   AF-A0A914X295-F1
#
_cell.length_a   1.000
_cell.length_b   1.000
_cell.length_c   1.000
_cell.angle_alpha   90.00
_cell.angle_beta   90.00
_cell.angle_gamma   90.00
#
_symmetry.space_group_name_H-M   'P 1'
#
loop_
_entity.id
_entity.type
_entity.pdbx_description
1 polymer ?
#
loop_
_entity_poly.entity_id
_entity_poly.type
_entity_poly.pdbx_seq_one_letter_code
_entity_poly.pdbx_strand_id
1 'polypeptide(L)'
;MQAPKRLLRRFGGLRRVILFGFCLLAVALTLRTLAVSNSRVVTDVSSAVAAPPDAPVAAVSSAAKSEQLKENVAAVPPGAHTLCDVGRTCGEDELSMSVEASLAETALSSACINDLKIFDKEKLAKGLNVIVLDENTRSVQDIKYFDVLGGDREFVGFMSHIPAQRVIVVASYGDIAEKISTESRELLQKFGSKKIFDFRRGNTFVLVGQRGLEGGQATEEVGQLSEKDTEAKSRVARCFRFPLGKIDTSVQLLPARESGNSGNEAPNAGGSVSRRESITYGQELPHCGAKDPCPTGQIAFSFFSGKNKDDNPRICVNGRFVIDRNLNKAGRGLNIVVLNAATNDILRVGHFDTYASDSSTLEIFLEQMIKGEMIAVVSFDEAATRLSSMAKQMFYELGSGLVQNIKFRASWYFIGQKGISGFTPFEELNFPSGNEWAKSIDNKICVPHTLDGRKTVPDPIIRKQNDAKRHFCEKFDGYEEFCDDIRLDDVLVPTPLANKSRENDPIFKAPIMIAAGLSHNALRMCLETVLKQEGLDPKMVLVAYDEIYSEAGALSQLFGFRSIAINATSSYADQLAQSIDHLWVAFPEAEVAIVIEEELLLTSDFLYYMSQLLPVFKQDDSLGTVSAWNNNGFAETSSLPAEVYRVEKGLPGLGFMLKRTVYEKHMRGRMSKCCSRRAWDQWDIADNLAMIVPDLSRVLRRHADALGVVDELVEQLFHRERVYSKDPLTTLRRPDRL
;
A
#
# COMPACT_ATOMS: atom_id res chain seq x y z
N MET A 1 -54.60 29.38 -20.03
CA MET A 1 -55.44 28.58 -19.12
C MET A 1 -55.08 27.10 -19.28
N GLN A 2 -55.36 26.26 -18.28
CA GLN A 2 -54.82 24.89 -18.13
C GLN A 2 -55.72 23.78 -18.72
N ALA A 3 -55.10 22.63 -19.04
CA ALA A 3 -55.67 21.24 -18.99
C ALA A 3 -56.84 20.91 -19.97
N PRO A 4 -57.29 19.63 -20.14
CA PRO A 4 -56.94 18.32 -19.53
C PRO A 4 -56.31 17.28 -20.51
N LYS A 5 -55.64 16.16 -20.17
CA LYS A 5 -55.88 14.94 -19.31
C LYS A 5 -56.79 13.81 -19.90
N ARG A 6 -56.14 12.75 -20.42
CA ARG A 6 -56.40 11.26 -20.44
C ARG A 6 -57.84 10.68 -20.32
N LEU A 7 -58.18 9.60 -21.08
CA LEU A 7 -58.23 8.17 -20.62
C LEU A 7 -58.70 7.11 -21.69
N LEU A 8 -58.55 5.79 -21.37
CA LEU A 8 -59.02 4.50 -21.99
C LEU A 8 -57.87 3.65 -22.63
N ARG A 9 -57.52 2.37 -22.31
CA ARG A 9 -58.16 1.07 -21.89
C ARG A 9 -59.05 0.43 -22.99
N ARG A 10 -59.03 -0.89 -23.35
CA ARG A 10 -58.43 -2.15 -22.79
C ARG A 10 -58.54 -3.37 -23.81
N PHE A 11 -57.88 -4.52 -23.49
CA PHE A 11 -58.05 -5.96 -23.91
C PHE A 11 -57.14 -6.52 -25.07
N GLY A 12 -56.68 -7.80 -25.20
CA GLY A 12 -56.63 -9.05 -24.38
C GLY A 12 -57.14 -10.33 -25.12
N GLY A 13 -56.47 -11.49 -25.32
CA GLY A 13 -55.13 -12.06 -25.00
C GLY A 13 -55.01 -13.58 -25.38
N LEU A 14 -54.09 -14.37 -24.75
CA LEU A 14 -54.06 -15.88 -24.57
C LEU A 14 -53.17 -16.86 -25.45
N ARG A 15 -52.48 -17.80 -24.74
CA ARG A 15 -51.85 -19.14 -25.06
C ARG A 15 -50.46 -19.24 -25.78
N ARG A 16 -49.44 -20.07 -25.39
CA ARG A 16 -49.20 -21.40 -24.70
C ARG A 16 -49.14 -22.63 -25.65
N VAL A 17 -48.19 -23.60 -25.61
CA VAL A 17 -46.90 -23.92 -24.89
C VAL A 17 -45.95 -24.70 -25.87
N ILE A 18 -44.68 -25.09 -25.62
CA ILE A 18 -44.09 -26.35 -25.03
C ILE A 18 -42.54 -26.24 -25.30
N LEU A 19 -41.57 -26.54 -24.41
CA LEU A 19 -40.93 -27.86 -24.16
C LEU A 19 -40.00 -27.84 -22.91
N PHE A 20 -39.66 -29.02 -22.38
CA PHE A 20 -39.10 -29.22 -21.03
C PHE A 20 -37.89 -30.17 -21.04
N GLY A 21 -36.86 -29.87 -20.22
CA GLY A 21 -36.05 -30.85 -19.47
C GLY A 21 -34.95 -31.67 -20.17
N PHE A 22 -33.76 -31.68 -19.55
CA PHE A 22 -32.82 -32.81 -19.35
C PHE A 22 -31.63 -32.26 -18.53
N CYS A 23 -30.86 -32.98 -17.72
CA CYS A 23 -31.08 -33.92 -16.61
C CYS A 23 -29.70 -34.06 -15.92
N LEU A 24 -29.63 -34.56 -14.67
CA LEU A 24 -28.39 -34.77 -13.90
C LEU A 24 -28.03 -36.27 -13.84
N LEU A 25 -26.82 -36.58 -13.31
CA LEU A 25 -26.15 -37.89 -13.11
C LEU A 25 -25.28 -38.44 -14.27
N ALA A 26 -24.21 -39.24 -14.04
CA ALA A 26 -23.31 -39.42 -12.89
C ALA A 26 -22.17 -40.45 -13.20
N VAL A 27 -21.23 -40.58 -12.26
CA VAL A 27 -20.33 -41.74 -11.98
C VAL A 27 -19.01 -41.85 -12.77
N ALA A 28 -17.95 -42.14 -12.01
CA ALA A 28 -16.55 -42.33 -12.42
C ALA A 28 -16.15 -43.81 -12.56
N LEU A 29 -14.98 -44.07 -13.16
CA LEU A 29 -14.05 -45.21 -12.95
C LEU A 29 -12.78 -44.85 -13.81
N THR A 30 -11.51 -45.19 -13.53
CA THR A 30 -10.90 -46.21 -12.66
C THR A 30 -9.43 -45.83 -12.30
N LEU A 31 -8.88 -46.37 -11.21
CA LEU A 31 -7.44 -46.26 -10.83
C LEU A 31 -6.52 -47.26 -11.56
N ARG A 32 -5.20 -46.98 -11.61
CA ARG A 32 -4.10 -47.82 -11.02
C ARG A 32 -2.69 -47.26 -11.27
N THR A 33 -1.98 -46.79 -10.23
CA THR A 33 -0.91 -47.47 -9.42
C THR A 33 0.45 -47.70 -10.09
N LEU A 34 1.52 -47.23 -9.42
CA LEU A 34 2.77 -47.98 -9.21
C LEU A 34 3.47 -47.49 -7.92
N ALA A 35 4.25 -48.36 -7.27
CA ALA A 35 4.81 -48.13 -5.93
C ALA A 35 6.25 -48.67 -5.82
N VAL A 36 7.10 -48.03 -4.99
CA VAL A 36 8.36 -48.51 -4.36
C VAL A 36 8.61 -47.53 -3.18
N SER A 37 8.55 -47.86 -1.89
CA SER A 37 9.31 -48.82 -1.06
C SER A 37 10.80 -48.50 -0.86
N ASN A 38 11.16 -47.89 0.27
CA ASN A 38 12.03 -48.57 1.25
C ASN A 38 12.11 -47.87 2.61
N SER A 39 12.42 -48.66 3.63
CA SER A 39 12.42 -48.31 5.05
C SER A 39 13.72 -48.78 5.74
N ARG A 40 14.10 -48.09 6.84
CA ARG A 40 14.87 -48.57 8.02
C ARG A 40 14.97 -47.39 9.04
N VAL A 41 14.65 -47.46 10.34
CA VAL A 41 15.04 -48.40 11.44
C VAL A 41 16.48 -48.07 11.94
N VAL A 42 16.80 -47.83 13.24
CA VAL A 42 16.08 -47.73 14.55
C VAL A 42 17.05 -47.16 15.64
N THR A 43 16.60 -47.01 16.91
CA THR A 43 17.34 -46.72 18.18
C THR A 43 17.97 -45.32 18.36
N ASP A 44 17.76 -44.52 19.42
CA ASP A 44 17.27 -44.65 20.84
C ASP A 44 18.33 -44.98 21.92
N VAL A 45 18.01 -44.73 23.21
CA VAL A 45 18.83 -44.71 24.47
C VAL A 45 19.46 -43.32 24.74
N SER A 46 19.02 -42.46 25.69
CA SER A 46 18.89 -42.54 27.19
C SER A 46 20.25 -42.62 27.94
N SER A 47 20.47 -42.19 29.20
CA SER A 47 19.72 -41.38 30.17
C SER A 47 20.63 -40.88 31.34
N ALA A 48 20.35 -39.66 31.85
CA ALA A 48 20.16 -39.26 33.28
C ALA A 48 21.22 -39.44 34.42
N VAL A 49 20.91 -38.80 35.58
CA VAL A 49 21.42 -38.99 36.98
C VAL A 49 22.75 -38.29 37.36
N ALA A 50 23.00 -37.68 38.54
CA ALA A 50 22.19 -36.98 39.60
C ALA A 50 23.14 -36.24 40.60
N ALA A 51 22.59 -35.42 41.53
CA ALA A 51 23.26 -34.84 42.73
C ALA A 51 23.21 -35.83 43.94
N PRO A 52 23.41 -35.52 45.27
CA PRO A 52 23.74 -34.27 46.04
C PRO A 52 24.82 -34.56 47.17
N PRO A 53 24.82 -34.12 48.48
CA PRO A 53 24.22 -32.96 49.24
C PRO A 53 25.14 -32.23 50.31
N ASP A 54 24.55 -31.29 51.08
CA ASP A 54 24.77 -30.85 52.50
C ASP A 54 25.81 -29.77 53.02
N ALA A 55 25.28 -28.56 53.33
CA ALA A 55 25.27 -27.77 54.62
C ALA A 55 26.55 -27.47 55.49
N PRO A 56 26.55 -26.51 56.48
CA PRO A 56 25.79 -25.24 56.71
C PRO A 56 26.58 -23.99 57.25
N VAL A 57 25.97 -22.79 57.12
CA VAL A 57 25.91 -21.57 58.01
C VAL A 57 27.17 -21.00 58.76
N ALA A 58 27.47 -19.70 58.52
CA ALA A 58 27.90 -18.70 59.53
C ALA A 58 27.68 -17.24 59.03
N ALA A 59 27.46 -16.26 59.92
CA ALA A 59 27.18 -14.85 59.56
C ALA A 59 28.07 -13.84 60.33
N VAL A 60 28.62 -12.80 59.67
CA VAL A 60 29.44 -11.76 60.33
C VAL A 60 29.23 -10.34 59.76
N SER A 61 28.65 -9.49 60.62
CA SER A 61 28.83 -8.03 60.83
C SER A 61 28.62 -6.98 59.71
N SER A 62 28.18 -5.80 60.16
CA SER A 62 27.70 -4.66 59.38
C SER A 62 28.75 -3.60 59.01
N ALA A 63 30.02 -3.75 59.41
CA ALA A 63 31.05 -2.75 59.12
C ALA A 63 31.40 -2.65 57.62
N ALA A 64 31.40 -3.77 56.91
CA ALA A 64 31.67 -3.81 55.46
C ALA A 64 30.58 -3.08 54.61
N LYS A 65 29.39 -2.84 55.18
CA LYS A 65 28.27 -2.23 54.45
C LYS A 65 28.41 -0.72 54.21
N SER A 66 29.18 0.01 55.02
CA SER A 66 29.37 1.46 54.82
C SER A 66 30.44 1.80 53.78
N GLU A 67 31.45 0.93 53.60
CA GLU A 67 32.37 1.01 52.46
C GLU A 67 31.69 0.56 51.16
N GLN A 68 30.93 -0.54 51.18
CA GLN A 68 30.13 -0.97 50.02
C GLN A 68 29.10 0.09 49.56
N LEU A 69 28.55 0.91 50.46
CA LEU A 69 27.66 2.01 50.05
C LEU A 69 28.38 3.17 49.36
N LYS A 70 29.70 3.34 49.58
CA LYS A 70 30.52 4.30 48.82
C LYS A 70 30.95 3.73 47.47
N GLU A 71 31.22 2.43 47.39
CA GLU A 71 31.50 1.74 46.11
C GLU A 71 30.28 1.75 45.17
N ASN A 72 29.05 1.61 45.69
CA ASN A 72 27.83 1.60 44.89
C ASN A 72 27.44 2.96 44.24
N VAL A 73 28.25 4.00 44.42
CA VAL A 73 28.15 5.28 43.68
C VAL A 73 29.34 5.48 42.72
N ALA A 74 30.34 4.61 42.76
CA ALA A 74 31.58 4.69 41.98
C ALA A 74 31.51 4.00 40.60
N ALA A 75 30.37 4.14 39.90
CA ALA A 75 30.15 3.61 38.54
C ALA A 75 30.03 4.70 37.46
N VAL A 76 30.50 5.91 37.74
CA VAL A 76 30.59 7.01 36.75
C VAL A 76 32.03 7.07 36.20
N PRO A 77 32.24 7.22 34.87
CA PRO A 77 33.59 7.34 34.31
C PRO A 77 34.36 8.55 34.89
N PRO A 78 35.70 8.49 35.00
CA PRO A 78 36.47 9.43 35.81
C PRO A 78 36.46 10.85 35.23
N GLY A 79 35.66 11.72 35.85
CA GLY A 79 35.63 13.17 35.65
C GLY A 79 35.44 13.86 37.00
N ALA A 80 36.38 14.72 37.39
CA ALA A 80 36.57 15.31 38.71
C ALA A 80 35.30 15.52 39.58
N HIS A 81 35.20 14.77 40.70
CA HIS A 81 34.16 14.97 41.71
C HIS A 81 34.23 16.39 42.29
N THR A 82 33.29 17.24 41.88
CA THR A 82 33.03 18.52 42.56
C THR A 82 31.89 18.32 43.54
N LEU A 83 32.17 18.56 44.82
CA LEU A 83 31.15 18.54 45.87
C LEU A 83 30.16 19.69 45.63
N CYS A 84 28.88 19.42 45.80
CA CYS A 84 27.83 20.42 45.87
C CYS A 84 27.60 20.82 47.33
N ASP A 85 27.71 22.10 47.66
CA ASP A 85 27.41 22.59 49.00
C ASP A 85 25.89 22.73 49.18
N VAL A 86 25.21 21.61 49.44
CA VAL A 86 23.74 21.57 49.65
C VAL A 86 23.37 21.88 51.11
N GLY A 87 24.33 21.80 52.04
CA GLY A 87 24.21 22.25 53.43
C GLY A 87 23.10 21.58 54.25
N ARG A 88 22.62 20.39 53.83
CA ARG A 88 21.42 19.77 54.38
C ARG A 88 21.60 18.27 54.62
N THR A 89 21.61 17.89 55.89
CA THR A 89 21.65 16.49 56.35
C THR A 89 20.30 15.82 56.21
N CYS A 90 20.22 14.74 55.41
CA CYS A 90 19.05 13.86 55.33
C CYS A 90 19.20 12.67 56.30
N GLY A 91 18.09 11.96 56.58
CA GLY A 91 18.14 10.72 57.38
C GLY A 91 18.80 9.55 56.64
N GLU A 92 19.19 8.49 57.36
CA GLU A 92 19.90 7.32 56.80
C GLU A 92 19.11 6.61 55.67
N ASP A 93 17.78 6.74 55.66
CA ASP A 93 16.88 6.17 54.65
C ASP A 93 16.46 7.14 53.52
N GLU A 94 17.10 8.30 53.42
CA GLU A 94 16.71 9.36 52.49
C GLU A 94 17.89 9.83 51.62
N LEU A 95 17.58 10.22 50.37
CA LEU A 95 18.55 10.74 49.42
C LEU A 95 18.44 12.26 49.35
N SER A 96 19.55 12.97 49.57
CA SER A 96 19.61 14.41 49.34
C SER A 96 19.69 14.66 47.84
N MET A 97 18.73 15.40 47.27
CA MET A 97 18.83 15.86 45.87
C MET A 97 18.66 17.37 45.78
N SER A 98 19.47 17.99 44.92
CA SER A 98 19.34 19.38 44.48
C SER A 98 19.45 19.44 42.96
N VAL A 99 18.39 19.89 42.29
CA VAL A 99 18.23 19.85 40.84
C VAL A 99 17.76 21.22 40.37
N GLU A 100 18.45 21.80 39.39
CA GLU A 100 18.25 23.16 38.90
C GLU A 100 18.17 23.20 37.37
N ALA A 101 17.11 23.82 36.86
CA ALA A 101 16.92 24.12 35.44
C ALA A 101 17.14 25.61 35.17
N SER A 102 17.60 25.94 33.96
CA SER A 102 17.97 27.31 33.58
C SER A 102 17.68 27.57 32.10
N LEU A 103 17.28 28.81 31.80
CA LEU A 103 17.20 29.32 30.42
C LEU A 103 18.48 29.97 29.92
N ALA A 104 19.36 30.40 30.81
CA ALA A 104 20.46 31.32 30.49
C ALA A 104 21.75 30.59 30.13
N GLU A 105 22.46 31.07 29.10
CA GLU A 105 23.76 30.50 28.69
C GLU A 105 24.85 30.71 29.75
N THR A 106 24.68 31.73 30.61
CA THR A 106 25.52 32.09 31.76
C THR A 106 25.32 31.20 32.98
N ALA A 107 24.21 30.48 33.09
CA ALA A 107 23.89 29.62 34.22
C ALA A 107 23.47 28.22 33.76
N LEU A 108 24.36 27.25 33.93
CA LEU A 108 24.12 25.86 33.49
C LEU A 108 23.14 25.13 34.40
N SER A 109 22.29 24.27 33.82
CA SER A 109 21.50 23.30 34.59
C SER A 109 22.43 22.40 35.44
N SER A 110 21.97 22.02 36.63
CA SER A 110 22.77 21.21 37.55
C SER A 110 21.92 20.19 38.30
N ALA A 111 22.54 19.08 38.68
CA ALA A 111 21.95 18.07 39.54
C ALA A 111 23.02 17.52 40.48
N CYS A 112 22.66 17.43 41.76
CA CYS A 112 23.49 16.95 42.85
C CYS A 112 22.70 15.89 43.64
N ILE A 113 23.36 14.78 43.98
CA ILE A 113 22.78 13.67 44.74
C ILE A 113 23.78 13.31 45.85
N ASN A 114 23.35 13.34 47.12
CA ASN A 114 24.20 13.17 48.30
C ASN A 114 25.51 13.99 48.21
N ASP A 115 25.37 15.28 47.94
CA ASP A 115 26.45 16.26 47.76
C ASP A 115 27.45 15.95 46.61
N LEU A 116 27.24 14.90 45.83
CA LEU A 116 27.98 14.62 44.61
C LEU A 116 27.27 15.23 43.40
N LYS A 117 28.02 16.01 42.62
CA LYS A 117 27.50 16.56 41.36
C LYS A 117 27.43 15.48 40.28
N ILE A 118 26.25 15.33 39.66
CA ILE A 118 25.97 14.27 38.68
C ILE A 118 25.98 14.79 37.23
N PHE A 119 25.49 16.02 36.99
CA PHE A 119 25.57 16.60 35.64
C PHE A 119 26.97 17.14 35.34
N ASP A 120 27.64 16.47 34.40
CA ASP A 120 28.82 16.95 33.68
C ASP A 120 28.48 18.22 32.89
N LYS A 121 29.20 19.32 33.17
CA LYS A 121 28.97 20.63 32.54
C LYS A 121 29.27 20.61 31.04
N GLU A 122 30.19 19.76 30.58
CA GLU A 122 30.64 19.74 29.19
C GLU A 122 29.68 18.93 28.30
N LYS A 123 28.81 18.11 28.90
CA LYS A 123 27.85 17.25 28.18
C LYS A 123 26.40 17.75 28.21
N LEU A 124 26.11 18.84 28.93
CA LEU A 124 24.77 19.41 29.02
C LEU A 124 24.21 19.78 27.64
N ALA A 125 23.09 19.18 27.28
CA ALA A 125 22.40 19.47 26.03
C ALA A 125 21.39 20.61 26.23
N LYS A 126 21.19 21.44 25.19
CA LYS A 126 20.13 22.45 25.13
C LYS A 126 18.76 21.76 24.93
N GLY A 127 18.28 21.13 25.98
CA GLY A 127 17.05 20.35 25.97
C GLY A 127 16.70 19.77 27.33
N LEU A 128 16.59 18.45 27.42
CA LEU A 128 16.27 17.74 28.66
C LEU A 128 17.46 16.89 29.11
N ASN A 129 17.89 17.09 30.35
CA ASN A 129 18.99 16.36 30.95
C ASN A 129 18.41 15.46 32.05
N VAL A 130 18.72 14.15 32.01
CA VAL A 130 18.01 13.11 32.76
C VAL A 130 19.00 12.22 33.53
N ILE A 131 18.69 11.92 34.78
CA ILE A 131 19.34 10.88 35.60
C ILE A 131 18.30 9.80 35.87
N VAL A 132 18.70 8.53 35.74
CA VAL A 132 17.90 7.37 36.14
C VAL A 132 18.52 6.74 37.39
N LEU A 133 17.69 6.53 38.40
CA LEU A 133 18.05 5.93 39.69
C LEU A 133 17.32 4.60 39.86
N ASP A 134 18.00 3.61 40.42
CA ASP A 134 17.37 2.38 40.93
C ASP A 134 16.76 2.65 42.31
N GLU A 135 15.48 2.31 42.48
CA GLU A 135 14.72 2.61 43.70
C GLU A 135 15.28 1.94 44.96
N ASN A 136 15.73 0.69 44.84
CA ASN A 136 16.09 -0.17 45.95
C ASN A 136 17.52 0.09 46.45
N THR A 137 18.46 0.26 45.51
CA THR A 137 19.88 0.55 45.78
C THR A 137 20.18 2.03 45.89
N ARG A 138 19.25 2.90 45.44
CA ARG A 138 19.39 4.37 45.38
C ARG A 138 20.58 4.86 44.54
N SER A 139 21.12 3.98 43.68
CA SER A 139 22.30 4.23 42.84
C SER A 139 21.93 4.86 41.50
N VAL A 140 22.84 5.67 40.93
CA VAL A 140 22.71 6.20 39.56
C VAL A 140 22.98 5.06 38.57
N GLN A 141 21.98 4.78 37.73
CA GLN A 141 22.01 3.72 36.73
C GLN A 141 22.35 4.24 35.33
N ASP A 142 21.88 5.45 34.99
CA ASP A 142 22.15 6.08 33.70
C ASP A 142 22.06 7.61 33.82
N ILE A 143 22.77 8.33 32.94
CA ILE A 143 22.73 9.78 32.80
C ILE A 143 22.70 10.10 31.30
N LYS A 144 21.68 10.83 30.85
CA LYS A 144 21.48 11.19 29.44
C LYS A 144 21.23 12.69 29.28
N TYR A 145 21.71 13.21 28.17
CA TYR A 145 21.60 14.63 27.80
C TYR A 145 20.96 14.68 26.41
N PHE A 146 19.73 15.18 26.31
CA PHE A 146 18.96 15.21 25.06
C PHE A 146 18.86 16.64 24.54
N ASP A 147 19.45 16.91 23.37
CA ASP A 147 19.15 18.12 22.62
C ASP A 147 17.80 17.94 21.95
N VAL A 148 16.79 18.70 22.40
CA VAL A 148 15.44 18.63 21.84
C VAL A 148 15.13 19.79 20.91
N LEU A 149 16.08 20.70 20.62
CA LEU A 149 15.88 21.77 19.63
C LEU A 149 15.69 21.20 18.22
N GLY A 150 16.37 20.09 17.92
CA GLY A 150 16.20 19.31 16.68
C GLY A 150 14.99 18.36 16.66
N GLY A 151 14.26 18.24 17.77
CA GLY A 151 13.18 17.28 17.99
C GLY A 151 13.46 16.30 19.12
N ASP A 152 12.42 15.74 19.72
CA ASP A 152 12.48 14.98 20.99
C ASP A 152 12.38 13.45 20.83
N ARG A 153 12.51 12.93 19.60
CA ARG A 153 12.37 11.50 19.29
C ARG A 153 13.31 10.59 20.09
N GLU A 154 14.55 11.03 20.35
CA GLU A 154 15.50 10.25 21.16
C GLU A 154 15.08 10.20 22.63
N PHE A 155 14.57 11.32 23.17
CA PHE A 155 14.04 11.39 24.53
C PHE A 155 12.78 10.51 24.69
N VAL A 156 11.86 10.51 23.72
CA VAL A 156 10.70 9.58 23.67
C VAL A 156 11.17 8.12 23.67
N GLY A 157 12.16 7.79 22.83
CA GLY A 157 12.74 6.45 22.76
C GLY A 157 13.37 6.01 24.08
N PHE A 158 14.10 6.89 24.76
CA PHE A 158 14.68 6.60 26.07
C PHE A 158 13.61 6.41 27.15
N MET A 159 12.71 7.38 27.31
CA MET A 159 11.70 7.44 28.38
C MET A 159 10.66 6.31 28.32
N SER A 160 10.44 5.74 27.14
CA SER A 160 9.58 4.56 26.95
C SER A 160 10.19 3.26 27.47
N HIS A 161 11.53 3.14 27.47
CA HIS A 161 12.27 1.92 27.85
C HIS A 161 12.76 1.90 29.31
N ILE A 162 12.56 2.98 30.07
CA ILE A 162 12.92 3.02 31.50
C ILE A 162 12.08 1.98 32.27
N PRO A 163 12.70 1.01 32.98
CA PRO A 163 11.99 -0.05 33.71
C PRO A 163 11.01 0.44 34.80
N ALA A 164 10.14 -0.45 35.26
CA ALA A 164 9.39 -0.25 36.50
C ALA A 164 10.35 -0.13 37.71
N GLN A 165 9.90 0.46 38.83
CA GLN A 165 10.73 0.74 40.01
C GLN A 165 12.01 1.55 39.67
N ARG A 166 11.84 2.55 38.81
CA ARG A 166 12.89 3.51 38.44
C ARG A 166 12.43 4.92 38.75
N VAL A 167 13.34 5.68 39.34
CA VAL A 167 13.17 7.11 39.63
C VAL A 167 13.94 7.90 38.58
N ILE A 168 13.33 8.96 38.08
CA ILE A 168 13.96 9.89 37.15
C ILE A 168 14.12 11.26 37.80
N VAL A 169 15.23 11.91 37.47
CA VAL A 169 15.48 13.31 37.72
C VAL A 169 15.66 14.00 36.37
N VAL A 170 14.84 15.00 36.06
CA VAL A 170 14.87 15.72 34.79
C VAL A 170 15.05 17.21 35.06
N ALA A 171 15.91 17.86 34.29
CA ALA A 171 16.05 19.32 34.27
C ALA A 171 16.14 19.84 32.83
N SER A 172 15.39 20.90 32.51
CA SER A 172 15.48 21.59 31.23
C SER A 172 16.69 22.54 31.18
N TYR A 173 17.31 22.66 30.01
CA TYR A 173 18.32 23.69 29.73
C TYR A 173 18.01 24.41 28.42
N GLY A 174 17.78 25.73 28.49
CA GLY A 174 17.34 26.56 27.35
C GLY A 174 15.81 26.55 27.13
N ASP A 175 15.35 27.43 26.24
CA ASP A 175 13.92 27.63 25.93
C ASP A 175 13.40 26.57 24.94
N ILE A 176 13.01 25.42 25.48
CA ILE A 176 12.74 24.18 24.72
C ILE A 176 11.28 23.70 24.83
N ALA A 177 10.41 24.43 25.53
CA ALA A 177 9.04 24.01 25.79
C ALA A 177 8.19 23.84 24.52
N GLU A 178 8.39 24.65 23.48
CA GLU A 178 7.68 24.51 22.18
C GLU A 178 8.21 23.34 21.33
N LYS A 179 9.31 22.69 21.74
CA LYS A 179 9.94 21.57 21.03
C LYS A 179 9.64 20.20 21.65
N ILE A 180 9.12 20.17 22.87
CA ILE A 180 8.63 18.94 23.52
C ILE A 180 7.22 18.60 23.00
N SER A 181 7.12 17.47 22.30
CA SER A 181 5.88 16.89 21.77
C SER A 181 4.91 16.46 22.88
N THR A 182 3.65 16.21 22.52
CA THR A 182 2.65 15.65 23.44
C THR A 182 3.07 14.30 24.01
N GLU A 183 3.68 13.42 23.20
CA GLU A 183 4.15 12.09 23.61
C GLU A 183 5.20 12.17 24.73
N SER A 184 6.16 13.10 24.63
CA SER A 184 7.13 13.35 25.70
C SER A 184 6.48 13.83 27.01
N ARG A 185 5.42 14.64 26.92
CA ARG A 185 4.68 15.14 28.09
C ARG A 185 3.87 14.03 28.75
N GLU A 186 3.23 13.17 27.96
CA GLU A 186 2.53 11.96 28.42
C GLU A 186 3.49 10.92 29.01
N LEU A 187 4.69 10.75 28.46
CA LEU A 187 5.71 9.88 29.04
C LEU A 187 6.19 10.40 30.39
N LEU A 188 6.41 11.71 30.55
CA LEU A 188 6.72 12.32 31.85
C LEU A 188 5.56 12.22 32.84
N GLN A 189 4.31 12.27 32.37
CA GLN A 189 3.12 12.04 33.19
C GLN A 189 3.09 10.62 33.80
N LYS A 190 3.60 9.59 33.09
CA LYS A 190 3.74 8.21 33.61
C LYS A 190 4.79 8.09 34.75
N PHE A 191 5.49 9.17 35.08
CA PHE A 191 6.35 9.29 36.26
C PHE A 191 5.73 10.17 37.38
N GLY A 192 4.43 10.46 37.28
CA GLY A 192 3.67 11.25 38.25
C GLY A 192 3.65 12.76 37.99
N SER A 193 4.21 13.23 36.87
CA SER A 193 4.22 14.66 36.50
C SER A 193 2.83 15.15 36.06
N LYS A 194 2.48 16.38 36.43
CA LYS A 194 1.26 17.08 36.01
C LYS A 194 1.57 18.46 35.42
N LYS A 195 2.48 19.21 36.03
CA LYS A 195 2.95 20.53 35.56
C LYS A 195 3.78 20.46 34.29
N ILE A 196 4.19 19.29 33.80
CA ILE A 196 4.75 19.16 32.45
C ILE A 196 3.78 19.70 31.38
N PHE A 197 2.46 19.63 31.61
CA PHE A 197 1.48 20.23 30.71
C PHE A 197 1.35 21.76 30.86
N ASP A 198 1.93 22.35 31.90
CA ASP A 198 2.03 23.80 32.13
C ASP A 198 3.38 24.37 31.66
N PHE A 199 4.32 23.52 31.24
CA PHE A 199 5.61 23.95 30.69
C PHE A 199 5.39 24.65 29.34
N ARG A 200 5.72 25.94 29.29
CA ARG A 200 5.52 26.87 28.15
C ARG A 200 6.82 27.61 27.86
N ARG A 201 6.87 28.27 26.70
CA ARG A 201 8.00 29.09 26.26
C ARG A 201 8.38 30.13 27.30
N GLY A 202 9.67 30.33 27.53
CA GLY A 202 10.18 31.26 28.55
C GLY A 202 10.07 30.76 30.00
N ASN A 203 9.71 29.49 30.21
CA ASN A 203 9.76 28.84 31.51
C ASN A 203 10.95 27.88 31.61
N THR A 204 11.27 27.43 32.82
CA THR A 204 12.13 26.27 33.12
C THR A 204 11.30 25.10 33.64
N PHE A 205 11.82 23.87 33.60
CA PHE A 205 11.16 22.68 34.15
C PHE A 205 12.14 21.76 34.89
N VAL A 206 11.78 21.39 36.12
CA VAL A 206 12.45 20.33 36.91
C VAL A 206 11.41 19.29 37.33
N LEU A 207 11.78 18.02 37.28
CA LEU A 207 10.98 16.88 37.74
C LEU A 207 11.85 15.89 38.53
N VAL A 208 11.34 15.44 39.67
CA VAL A 208 11.75 14.21 40.35
C VAL A 208 10.52 13.32 40.45
N GLY A 209 10.50 12.22 39.69
CA GLY A 209 9.33 11.36 39.50
C GLY A 209 9.70 9.87 39.44
N GLN A 210 8.72 8.98 39.55
CA GLN A 210 8.92 7.53 39.63
C GLN A 210 7.94 6.79 38.74
N ARG A 211 8.40 5.74 38.05
CA ARG A 211 7.55 5.00 37.09
C ARG A 211 6.35 4.37 37.80
N GLY A 212 5.14 4.75 37.38
CA GLY A 212 3.89 4.28 38.00
C GLY A 212 3.44 5.10 39.23
N LEU A 213 4.08 6.22 39.53
CA LEU A 213 3.65 7.17 40.55
C LEU A 213 2.32 7.85 40.15
N GLU A 214 1.36 7.92 41.08
CA GLU A 214 0.07 8.57 40.85
C GLU A 214 0.22 10.02 40.33
N GLY A 215 -0.61 10.40 39.36
CA GLY A 215 -0.51 11.68 38.66
C GLY A 215 -0.63 12.91 39.58
N GLY A 216 0.41 13.74 39.62
CA GLY A 216 0.53 14.91 40.48
C GLY A 216 1.27 14.67 41.81
N GLN A 217 1.78 13.45 42.06
CA GLN A 217 2.64 13.16 43.23
C GLN A 217 4.13 13.33 42.96
N ALA A 218 4.56 13.51 41.71
CA ALA A 218 5.95 13.84 41.43
C ALA A 218 6.32 15.22 41.96
N THR A 219 7.58 15.40 42.38
CA THR A 219 8.07 16.72 42.79
C THR A 219 8.54 17.48 41.57
N GLU A 220 7.78 18.52 41.20
CA GLU A 220 8.01 19.27 39.96
C GLU A 220 7.83 20.78 40.11
N GLU A 221 8.64 21.53 39.37
CA GLU A 221 8.67 22.99 39.41
C GLU A 221 8.82 23.58 38.01
N VAL A 222 7.96 24.55 37.70
CA VAL A 222 8.00 25.34 36.47
C VAL A 222 8.37 26.77 36.87
N GLY A 223 9.61 27.18 36.60
CA GLY A 223 10.10 28.53 36.93
C GLY A 223 9.82 29.50 35.79
N GLN A 224 9.50 30.76 36.12
CA GLN A 224 9.20 31.82 35.14
C GLN A 224 10.10 33.03 35.36
N LEU A 225 10.28 33.86 34.33
CA LEU A 225 11.05 35.10 34.43
C LEU A 225 10.21 36.15 35.17
N SER A 226 10.69 36.63 36.32
CA SER A 226 10.03 37.65 37.14
C SER A 226 10.63 39.03 36.86
N GLU A 227 9.86 40.11 37.06
CA GLU A 227 10.32 41.49 36.83
C GLU A 227 11.57 41.91 37.65
N LYS A 228 11.94 41.13 38.67
CA LYS A 228 13.11 41.38 39.53
C LYS A 228 14.31 40.50 39.20
N ASP A 229 14.12 39.48 38.37
CA ASP A 229 15.13 38.44 38.11
C ASP A 229 15.61 38.53 36.66
N THR A 230 16.94 38.51 36.46
CA THR A 230 17.54 38.58 35.11
C THR A 230 17.45 37.28 34.32
N GLU A 231 17.16 36.15 34.99
CA GLU A 231 17.16 34.80 34.42
C GLU A 231 16.07 33.94 35.10
N ALA A 232 15.25 33.21 34.33
CA ALA A 232 14.31 32.24 34.92
C ALA A 232 15.04 30.96 35.34
N LYS A 233 14.80 30.52 36.58
CA LYS A 233 15.36 29.29 37.17
C LYS A 233 14.27 28.58 37.97
N SER A 234 14.33 27.25 38.00
CA SER A 234 13.56 26.42 38.95
C SER A 234 14.49 25.46 39.65
N ARG A 235 14.30 25.25 40.96
CA ARG A 235 15.22 24.47 41.78
C ARG A 235 14.50 23.64 42.84
N VAL A 236 14.47 22.34 42.60
CA VAL A 236 14.04 21.35 43.60
C VAL A 236 15.25 20.94 44.45
N ALA A 237 15.28 21.36 45.72
CA ALA A 237 16.28 20.91 46.70
C ALA A 237 15.60 20.36 47.97
N ARG A 238 15.64 19.05 48.20
CA ARG A 238 15.05 18.36 49.37
C ARG A 238 15.59 16.93 49.54
N CYS A 239 15.31 16.34 50.71
CA CYS A 239 15.48 14.91 50.96
C CYS A 239 14.32 14.14 50.33
N PHE A 240 14.61 12.98 49.74
CA PHE A 240 13.64 12.10 49.11
C PHE A 240 13.69 10.71 49.73
N ARG A 241 12.52 10.17 50.07
CA ARG A 241 12.34 8.77 50.50
C ARG A 241 11.70 7.98 49.35
N PHE A 242 12.05 6.70 49.24
CA PHE A 242 11.52 5.82 48.21
C PHE A 242 10.57 4.76 48.81
N PRO A 243 9.47 4.39 48.13
CA PRO A 243 8.90 5.04 46.93
C PRO A 243 8.54 6.52 47.18
N LEU A 244 8.59 7.34 46.13
CA LEU A 244 8.33 8.79 46.17
C LEU A 244 6.90 9.15 46.59
N GLY A 245 5.97 8.18 46.52
CA GLY A 245 4.56 8.34 46.84
C GLY A 245 3.83 7.02 46.61
N LYS A 246 2.53 7.09 46.29
CA LYS A 246 1.75 5.91 45.93
C LYS A 246 2.10 5.46 44.51
N ILE A 247 2.61 4.24 44.42
CA ILE A 247 2.86 3.56 43.15
C ILE A 247 1.66 2.69 42.84
N ASP A 248 1.13 2.81 41.62
CA ASP A 248 0.09 1.91 41.12
C ASP A 248 0.71 0.53 40.86
N THR A 249 0.54 -0.38 41.82
CA THR A 249 1.09 -1.74 41.77
C THR A 249 0.35 -2.66 40.80
N SER A 250 -0.69 -2.20 40.09
CA SER A 250 -1.15 -2.91 38.88
C SER A 250 -0.09 -2.91 37.77
N VAL A 251 0.91 -2.02 37.89
CA VAL A 251 2.08 -1.89 37.02
C VAL A 251 3.33 -2.52 37.68
N GLN A 252 3.27 -3.79 38.09
CA GLN A 252 4.48 -4.51 38.53
C GLN A 252 4.48 -6.05 38.46
N LEU A 253 5.49 -6.55 37.74
CA LEU A 253 6.25 -7.80 37.91
C LEU A 253 5.59 -9.17 37.64
N LEU A 254 6.04 -9.78 36.55
CA LEU A 254 6.29 -11.22 36.44
C LEU A 254 7.33 -11.67 37.48
N PRO A 255 7.09 -12.78 38.22
CA PRO A 255 8.15 -13.60 38.81
C PRO A 255 8.37 -14.89 38.00
N ALA A 256 9.47 -15.59 38.31
CA ALA A 256 9.99 -16.69 37.50
C ALA A 256 9.14 -17.98 37.51
N ARG A 257 9.33 -18.80 36.46
CA ARG A 257 8.84 -20.18 36.35
C ARG A 257 9.30 -21.05 37.52
N GLU A 258 8.40 -21.88 38.03
CA GLU A 258 8.67 -23.29 38.34
C GLU A 258 7.46 -24.16 37.95
N SER A 259 7.69 -25.45 37.67
CA SER A 259 6.68 -26.41 37.21
C SER A 259 6.37 -27.43 38.31
N GLY A 260 5.09 -27.68 38.61
CA GLY A 260 4.71 -28.59 39.70
C GLY A 260 3.26 -29.10 39.60
N ASN A 261 3.13 -30.42 39.48
CA ASN A 261 1.95 -31.19 39.09
C ASN A 261 0.70 -31.13 40.03
N SER A 262 -0.49 -31.16 39.41
CA SER A 262 -1.70 -31.94 39.76
C SER A 262 -2.15 -32.19 41.23
N GLY A 263 -3.43 -31.93 41.54
CA GLY A 263 -4.09 -32.52 42.74
C GLY A 263 -5.52 -32.04 43.07
N ASN A 264 -6.51 -32.62 42.39
CA ASN A 264 -7.96 -32.78 42.69
C ASN A 264 -8.73 -32.03 43.82
N GLU A 265 -10.05 -31.89 43.51
CA GLU A 265 -11.23 -31.79 44.40
C GLU A 265 -11.62 -30.43 45.02
N ALA A 266 -12.92 -30.14 44.90
CA ALA A 266 -13.62 -28.95 45.40
C ALA A 266 -14.70 -29.40 46.42
N PRO A 267 -15.21 -28.53 47.33
CA PRO A 267 -16.27 -27.61 46.90
C PRO A 267 -16.35 -26.23 47.62
N ASN A 268 -17.07 -25.30 46.96
CA ASN A 268 -17.81 -24.15 47.51
C ASN A 268 -17.18 -23.20 48.56
N ALA A 269 -16.81 -21.98 48.13
CA ALA A 269 -17.53 -20.74 48.53
C ALA A 269 -17.00 -19.47 47.81
N GLY A 270 -17.92 -18.68 47.24
CA GLY A 270 -17.86 -17.22 46.98
C GLY A 270 -16.56 -16.55 46.50
N GLY A 271 -16.47 -16.20 45.20
CA GLY A 271 -15.47 -15.24 44.71
C GLY A 271 -15.19 -15.29 43.21
N SER A 272 -16.04 -14.64 42.40
CA SER A 272 -15.92 -14.39 40.95
C SER A 272 -14.55 -14.64 40.29
N VAL A 273 -14.33 -15.83 39.71
CA VAL A 273 -13.18 -16.14 38.84
C VAL A 273 -13.37 -15.54 37.44
N SER A 274 -12.28 -15.00 36.87
CA SER A 274 -12.26 -14.41 35.52
C SER A 274 -12.68 -15.41 34.44
N ARG A 275 -13.55 -14.96 33.52
CA ARG A 275 -14.17 -15.81 32.49
C ARG A 275 -13.29 -15.84 31.24
N ARG A 276 -12.73 -16.99 30.87
CA ARG A 276 -12.24 -17.21 29.49
C ARG A 276 -13.40 -16.97 28.53
N GLU A 277 -13.28 -16.03 27.60
CA GLU A 277 -14.30 -15.87 26.55
C GLU A 277 -14.27 -17.09 25.63
N SER A 278 -15.44 -17.70 25.42
CA SER A 278 -15.57 -18.91 24.61
C SER A 278 -15.52 -18.58 23.12
N ILE A 279 -14.50 -19.09 22.42
CA ILE A 279 -14.38 -18.96 20.97
C ILE A 279 -15.59 -19.61 20.31
N THR A 280 -16.35 -18.82 19.54
CA THR A 280 -17.49 -19.30 18.76
C THR A 280 -17.04 -19.56 17.34
N TYR A 281 -17.56 -20.62 16.71
CA TYR A 281 -17.26 -20.95 15.32
C TYR A 281 -18.48 -20.75 14.43
N GLY A 282 -18.31 -20.02 13.34
CA GLY A 282 -19.36 -19.72 12.37
C GLY A 282 -19.67 -20.88 11.42
N GLN A 283 -20.20 -20.53 10.25
CA GLN A 283 -20.52 -21.47 9.19
C GLN A 283 -19.24 -22.17 8.66
N GLU A 284 -19.39 -23.43 8.25
CA GLU A 284 -18.36 -24.17 7.53
C GLU A 284 -18.25 -23.68 6.08
N LEU A 285 -17.03 -23.42 5.65
CA LEU A 285 -16.66 -23.04 4.30
C LEU A 285 -15.48 -23.93 3.87
N PRO A 286 -15.71 -25.07 3.20
CA PRO A 286 -14.66 -26.02 2.83
C PRO A 286 -13.45 -25.34 2.17
N HIS A 287 -12.25 -25.70 2.63
CA HIS A 287 -10.96 -25.12 2.20
C HIS A 287 -10.90 -23.57 2.26
N CYS A 288 -11.73 -22.95 3.11
CA CYS A 288 -11.95 -21.51 3.14
C CYS A 288 -12.29 -20.89 1.77
N GLY A 289 -12.99 -21.66 0.92
CA GLY A 289 -13.47 -21.21 -0.39
C GLY A 289 -12.41 -21.20 -1.49
N ALA A 290 -11.25 -21.83 -1.25
CA ALA A 290 -10.33 -22.25 -2.29
C ALA A 290 -10.92 -23.42 -3.11
N LYS A 291 -10.51 -23.57 -4.38
CA LYS A 291 -10.99 -24.66 -5.25
C LYS A 291 -10.45 -26.03 -4.84
N ASP A 292 -9.21 -26.05 -4.37
CA ASP A 292 -8.44 -27.25 -4.05
C ASP A 292 -8.02 -27.24 -2.56
N PRO A 293 -7.83 -28.41 -1.93
CA PRO A 293 -7.31 -28.50 -0.58
C PRO A 293 -5.85 -28.04 -0.50
N CYS A 294 -5.47 -27.45 0.64
CA CYS A 294 -4.07 -27.09 0.88
C CYS A 294 -3.17 -28.34 0.99
N PRO A 295 -1.89 -28.24 0.56
CA PRO A 295 -0.89 -29.29 0.75
C PRO A 295 -0.70 -29.67 2.23
N THR A 296 -0.19 -30.89 2.47
CA THR A 296 0.15 -31.36 3.82
C THR A 296 1.15 -30.43 4.51
N GLY A 297 0.89 -30.08 5.77
CA GLY A 297 1.70 -29.11 6.52
C GLY A 297 1.37 -27.65 6.21
N GLN A 298 0.23 -27.37 5.57
CA GLN A 298 -0.29 -26.03 5.35
C GLN A 298 -1.74 -25.88 5.85
N ILE A 299 -2.09 -24.67 6.28
CA ILE A 299 -3.39 -24.28 6.83
C ILE A 299 -4.12 -23.42 5.79
N ALA A 300 -5.39 -23.73 5.54
CA ALA A 300 -6.24 -22.90 4.68
C ALA A 300 -6.74 -21.66 5.44
N PHE A 301 -6.55 -20.48 4.85
CA PHE A 301 -7.09 -19.22 5.33
C PHE A 301 -7.91 -18.51 4.25
N SER A 302 -8.90 -17.72 4.67
CA SER A 302 -9.44 -16.64 3.85
C SER A 302 -9.67 -15.39 4.67
N PHE A 303 -9.34 -14.23 4.08
CA PHE A 303 -9.46 -12.90 4.67
C PHE A 303 -10.35 -12.04 3.82
N PHE A 304 -11.29 -11.36 4.47
CA PHE A 304 -12.10 -10.32 3.86
C PHE A 304 -12.08 -9.05 4.74
N SER A 305 -11.64 -7.91 4.20
CA SER A 305 -11.47 -6.66 4.98
C SER A 305 -12.67 -5.71 4.93
N GLY A 306 -13.75 -6.07 4.24
CA GLY A 306 -14.88 -5.18 3.99
C GLY A 306 -14.63 -4.16 2.87
N LYS A 307 -15.69 -3.85 2.11
CA LYS A 307 -15.68 -2.81 1.06
C LYS A 307 -15.93 -1.40 1.60
N ASN A 308 -16.67 -1.32 2.71
CA ASN A 308 -17.01 -0.11 3.44
C ASN A 308 -17.50 -0.53 4.84
N LYS A 309 -17.85 0.45 5.68
CA LYS A 309 -18.36 0.26 7.05
C LYS A 309 -19.55 -0.71 7.24
N ASP A 310 -20.29 -1.06 6.18
CA ASP A 310 -21.51 -1.87 6.24
C ASP A 310 -21.29 -3.35 5.82
N ASP A 311 -20.11 -3.71 5.31
CA ASP A 311 -19.75 -5.05 4.82
C ASP A 311 -18.69 -5.71 5.73
N ASN A 312 -19.15 -6.37 6.79
CA ASN A 312 -18.32 -6.87 7.91
C ASN A 312 -17.08 -7.69 7.49
N PRO A 313 -15.98 -7.61 8.27
CA PRO A 313 -14.79 -8.39 7.99
C PRO A 313 -15.03 -9.87 8.25
N ARG A 314 -14.28 -10.72 7.53
CA ARG A 314 -14.35 -12.17 7.68
C ARG A 314 -12.96 -12.78 7.75
N ILE A 315 -12.76 -13.73 8.65
CA ILE A 315 -11.60 -14.63 8.67
C ILE A 315 -12.12 -16.06 8.76
N CYS A 316 -11.79 -16.87 7.76
CA CYS A 316 -11.93 -18.32 7.79
C CYS A 316 -10.58 -18.96 8.08
N VAL A 317 -10.57 -19.98 8.95
CA VAL A 317 -9.39 -20.79 9.27
C VAL A 317 -9.77 -22.26 9.17
N ASN A 318 -8.96 -23.04 8.46
CA ASN A 318 -9.11 -24.50 8.29
C ASN A 318 -10.53 -24.98 7.95
N GLY A 319 -11.22 -24.24 7.08
CA GLY A 319 -12.55 -24.60 6.59
C GLY A 319 -13.74 -24.06 7.39
N ARG A 320 -13.54 -23.15 8.36
CA ARG A 320 -14.64 -22.58 9.15
C ARG A 320 -14.44 -21.10 9.47
N PHE A 321 -15.51 -20.32 9.48
CA PHE A 321 -15.46 -18.91 9.88
C PHE A 321 -15.19 -18.75 11.39
N VAL A 322 -14.35 -17.76 11.71
CA VAL A 322 -13.88 -17.42 13.06
C VAL A 322 -14.13 -15.93 13.35
N ILE A 323 -14.00 -15.09 12.33
CA ILE A 323 -14.47 -13.70 12.31
C ILE A 323 -15.52 -13.62 11.20
N ASP A 324 -16.68 -13.06 11.50
CA ASP A 324 -17.79 -12.79 10.57
C ASP A 324 -18.82 -11.86 11.25
N ARG A 325 -19.83 -11.36 10.53
CA ARG A 325 -20.95 -10.58 11.10
C ARG A 325 -21.56 -11.31 12.31
N ASN A 326 -21.59 -10.61 13.45
CA ASN A 326 -22.08 -11.11 14.75
C ASN A 326 -21.29 -12.31 15.33
N LEU A 327 -20.13 -12.66 14.79
CA LEU A 327 -19.26 -13.74 15.27
C LEU A 327 -18.02 -13.16 15.97
N ASN A 328 -17.73 -13.62 17.20
CA ASN A 328 -16.58 -13.21 18.00
C ASN A 328 -16.32 -11.68 18.05
N LYS A 329 -17.41 -10.88 18.10
CA LYS A 329 -17.40 -9.41 18.16
C LYS A 329 -16.74 -8.69 16.97
N ALA A 330 -16.72 -9.31 15.78
CA ALA A 330 -16.14 -8.70 14.56
C ALA A 330 -16.63 -7.26 14.31
N GLY A 331 -15.70 -6.31 14.11
CA GLY A 331 -16.01 -4.88 14.05
C GLY A 331 -14.86 -4.01 13.54
N ARG A 332 -15.03 -2.67 13.60
CA ARG A 332 -14.04 -1.67 13.11
C ARG A 332 -12.71 -1.83 13.82
N GLY A 333 -11.60 -1.60 13.12
CA GLY A 333 -10.25 -1.73 13.66
C GLY A 333 -9.61 -3.03 13.24
N LEU A 334 -8.88 -3.68 14.14
CA LEU A 334 -8.20 -4.95 13.87
C LEU A 334 -9.01 -6.13 14.41
N ASN A 335 -9.21 -7.13 13.56
CA ASN A 335 -9.85 -8.40 13.89
C ASN A 335 -8.79 -9.50 13.77
N ILE A 336 -8.61 -10.27 14.83
CA ILE A 336 -7.40 -11.07 15.06
C ILE A 336 -7.76 -12.49 15.49
N VAL A 337 -7.08 -13.48 14.91
CA VAL A 337 -7.14 -14.89 15.31
C VAL A 337 -5.72 -15.35 15.63
N VAL A 338 -5.51 -15.97 16.79
CA VAL A 338 -4.24 -16.60 17.18
C VAL A 338 -4.45 -18.10 17.30
N LEU A 339 -3.56 -18.87 16.68
CA LEU A 339 -3.65 -20.32 16.59
C LEU A 339 -2.30 -21.00 16.84
N ASN A 340 -2.36 -22.24 17.31
CA ASN A 340 -1.20 -23.13 17.34
C ASN A 340 -0.95 -23.65 15.92
N ALA A 341 0.15 -23.24 15.29
CA ALA A 341 0.46 -23.61 13.92
C ALA A 341 0.80 -25.11 13.74
N ALA A 342 1.08 -25.86 14.82
CA ALA A 342 1.37 -27.29 14.74
C ALA A 342 0.11 -28.17 14.81
N THR A 343 -0.89 -27.76 15.59
CA THR A 343 -2.15 -28.51 15.79
C THR A 343 -3.35 -27.92 15.04
N ASN A 344 -3.22 -26.70 14.53
CA ASN A 344 -4.27 -25.87 13.92
C ASN A 344 -5.38 -25.44 14.89
N ASP A 345 -5.18 -25.62 16.20
CA ASP A 345 -6.12 -25.19 17.23
C ASP A 345 -6.15 -23.67 17.37
N ILE A 346 -7.35 -23.09 17.37
CA ILE A 346 -7.54 -21.66 17.64
C ILE A 346 -7.44 -21.43 19.14
N LEU A 347 -6.47 -20.62 19.55
CA LEU A 347 -6.15 -20.36 20.95
C LEU A 347 -6.88 -19.12 21.48
N ARG A 348 -6.95 -18.07 20.65
CA ARG A 348 -7.59 -16.79 20.97
C ARG A 348 -8.19 -16.13 19.73
N VAL A 349 -9.21 -15.33 19.95
CA VAL A 349 -9.80 -14.42 18.96
C VAL A 349 -9.95 -13.05 19.63
N GLY A 350 -9.71 -11.97 18.90
CA GLY A 350 -9.76 -10.60 19.42
C GLY A 350 -10.28 -9.60 18.39
N HIS A 351 -10.94 -8.57 18.89
CA HIS A 351 -11.39 -7.41 18.11
C HIS A 351 -10.96 -6.14 18.86
N PHE A 352 -10.33 -5.21 18.14
CA PHE A 352 -9.72 -4.00 18.71
C PHE A 352 -10.07 -2.78 17.84
N ASP A 353 -10.96 -1.92 18.34
CA ASP A 353 -11.35 -0.67 17.66
C ASP A 353 -10.28 0.41 17.83
N THR A 354 -9.16 0.23 17.11
CA THR A 354 -8.00 1.14 17.04
C THR A 354 -8.28 2.43 16.27
N TYR A 355 -9.56 2.79 16.10
CA TYR A 355 -10.03 4.13 15.73
C TYR A 355 -10.69 4.84 16.91
N ALA A 356 -11.61 4.17 17.63
CA ALA A 356 -12.34 4.76 18.75
C ALA A 356 -11.55 4.74 20.08
N SER A 357 -10.73 3.72 20.29
CA SER A 357 -9.94 3.48 21.51
C SER A 357 -8.45 3.44 21.18
N ASP A 358 -7.61 3.69 22.19
CA ASP A 358 -6.18 3.37 22.08
C ASP A 358 -5.96 1.84 21.98
N SER A 359 -4.77 1.44 21.53
CA SER A 359 -4.43 0.04 21.30
C SER A 359 -3.87 -0.70 22.53
N SER A 360 -3.98 -0.16 23.76
CA SER A 360 -3.41 -0.80 24.97
C SER A 360 -3.86 -2.25 25.16
N THR A 361 -5.12 -2.55 24.87
CA THR A 361 -5.69 -3.91 24.98
C THR A 361 -5.19 -4.85 23.88
N LEU A 362 -4.86 -4.31 22.71
CA LEU A 362 -4.22 -5.04 21.61
C LEU A 362 -2.78 -5.39 21.96
N GLU A 363 -1.99 -4.45 22.51
CA GLU A 363 -0.62 -4.75 22.94
C GLU A 363 -0.58 -5.85 24.00
N ILE A 364 -1.44 -5.78 25.01
CA ILE A 364 -1.60 -6.84 26.02
C ILE A 364 -1.98 -8.18 25.37
N PHE A 365 -2.81 -8.19 24.32
CA PHE A 365 -3.17 -9.41 23.60
C PHE A 365 -1.98 -10.00 22.80
N LEU A 366 -1.20 -9.15 22.13
CA LEU A 366 -0.01 -9.56 21.37
C LEU A 366 1.14 -10.02 22.29
N GLU A 367 1.28 -9.43 23.48
CA GLU A 367 2.32 -9.80 24.47
C GLU A 367 2.15 -11.25 24.94
N GLN A 368 0.92 -11.70 25.11
CA GLN A 368 0.62 -13.06 25.55
C GLN A 368 0.88 -14.15 24.48
N MET A 369 1.40 -13.80 23.30
CA MET A 369 1.78 -14.78 22.27
C MET A 369 3.10 -15.47 22.61
N ILE A 370 3.11 -16.81 22.55
CA ILE A 370 4.33 -17.62 22.75
C ILE A 370 4.97 -18.03 21.43
N LYS A 371 6.28 -18.31 21.46
CA LYS A 371 7.05 -18.70 20.28
C LYS A 371 6.42 -19.90 19.56
N GLY A 372 6.22 -19.77 18.25
CA GLY A 372 5.58 -20.78 17.39
C GLY A 372 4.09 -20.56 17.14
N GLU A 373 3.38 -19.77 17.97
CA GLU A 373 2.01 -19.35 17.66
C GLU A 373 1.96 -18.47 16.41
N MET A 374 0.95 -18.71 15.59
CA MET A 374 0.64 -17.94 14.39
C MET A 374 -0.51 -16.98 14.69
N ILE A 375 -0.43 -15.79 14.10
CA ILE A 375 -1.44 -14.74 14.20
C ILE A 375 -1.94 -14.39 12.81
N ALA A 376 -3.25 -14.27 12.65
CA ALA A 376 -3.93 -13.90 11.42
C ALA A 376 -4.79 -12.65 11.70
N VAL A 377 -4.57 -11.58 10.94
CA VAL A 377 -5.16 -10.25 11.16
C VAL A 377 -5.86 -9.76 9.91
N VAL A 378 -7.01 -9.09 10.07
CA VAL A 378 -7.61 -8.25 9.03
C VAL A 378 -8.10 -6.91 9.63
N SER A 379 -7.85 -5.79 8.94
CA SER A 379 -8.45 -4.51 9.28
C SER A 379 -9.89 -4.39 8.75
N PHE A 380 -10.68 -3.50 9.34
CA PHE A 380 -12.03 -3.15 8.86
C PHE A 380 -12.38 -1.70 9.19
N ASP A 381 -13.03 -1.02 8.23
CA ASP A 381 -13.44 0.40 8.27
C ASP A 381 -12.27 1.37 8.50
N GLU A 382 -11.72 1.42 9.72
CA GLU A 382 -10.57 2.24 10.08
C GLU A 382 -9.82 1.55 11.22
N ALA A 383 -8.50 1.41 11.10
CA ALA A 383 -7.65 0.71 12.07
C ALA A 383 -6.33 1.40 12.42
N ALA A 384 -6.04 2.58 11.84
CA ALA A 384 -4.74 3.23 11.97
C ALA A 384 -4.73 4.41 12.95
N THR A 385 -5.85 5.10 13.17
CA THR A 385 -5.90 6.43 13.84
C THR A 385 -5.33 6.41 15.26
N ARG A 386 -5.55 5.32 16.00
CA ARG A 386 -5.07 5.12 17.37
C ARG A 386 -4.26 3.84 17.54
N LEU A 387 -3.72 3.30 16.44
CA LEU A 387 -2.78 2.18 16.48
C LEU A 387 -1.40 2.70 16.89
N SER A 388 -0.98 2.39 18.12
CA SER A 388 0.25 2.91 18.70
C SER A 388 1.51 2.43 17.95
N SER A 389 2.60 3.17 18.12
CA SER A 389 3.95 2.75 17.71
C SER A 389 4.37 1.42 18.35
N MET A 390 3.90 1.12 19.56
CA MET A 390 4.16 -0.16 20.24
C MET A 390 3.44 -1.31 19.55
N ALA A 391 2.13 -1.21 19.26
CA ALA A 391 1.43 -2.24 18.49
C ALA A 391 2.09 -2.47 17.12
N LYS A 392 2.48 -1.39 16.41
CA LYS A 392 3.23 -1.49 15.15
C LYS A 392 4.57 -2.21 15.32
N GLN A 393 5.30 -1.97 16.42
CA GLN A 393 6.54 -2.67 16.74
C GLN A 393 6.31 -4.16 17.08
N MET A 394 5.25 -4.49 17.82
CA MET A 394 4.90 -5.89 18.13
C MET A 394 4.51 -6.67 16.87
N PHE A 395 3.78 -6.05 15.94
CA PHE A 395 3.53 -6.64 14.63
C PHE A 395 4.79 -6.80 13.78
N TYR A 396 5.74 -5.85 13.85
CA TYR A 396 7.05 -5.98 13.22
C TYR A 396 7.84 -7.19 13.76
N GLU A 397 7.85 -7.41 15.08
CA GLU A 397 8.44 -8.62 15.71
C GLU A 397 7.72 -9.93 15.33
N LEU A 398 6.45 -9.86 14.96
CA LEU A 398 5.66 -10.98 14.45
C LEU A 398 5.91 -11.24 12.95
N GLY A 399 6.73 -10.40 12.30
CA GLY A 399 7.15 -10.52 10.90
C GLY A 399 6.52 -9.51 9.94
N SER A 400 5.79 -8.50 10.39
CA SER A 400 5.21 -7.49 9.50
C SER A 400 6.29 -6.52 8.96
N GLY A 401 6.28 -6.29 7.65
CA GLY A 401 7.01 -5.17 7.04
C GLY A 401 6.12 -3.98 6.72
N LEU A 402 4.80 -4.16 6.57
CA LEU A 402 3.89 -3.11 6.10
C LEU A 402 3.11 -2.38 7.20
N VAL A 403 3.02 -2.91 8.43
CA VAL A 403 2.22 -2.31 9.52
C VAL A 403 2.62 -0.87 9.87
N GLN A 404 3.90 -0.50 9.69
CA GLN A 404 4.36 0.87 9.92
C GLN A 404 3.67 1.85 8.97
N ASN A 405 3.38 1.40 7.75
CA ASN A 405 2.77 2.17 6.67
C ASN A 405 1.25 2.25 6.75
N ILE A 406 0.57 1.55 7.68
CA ILE A 406 -0.91 1.60 7.78
C ILE A 406 -1.39 3.04 8.07
N LYS A 407 -2.40 3.47 7.31
CA LYS A 407 -2.98 4.83 7.31
C LYS A 407 -4.49 4.76 7.52
N PHE A 408 -5.09 5.93 7.79
CA PHE A 408 -6.54 6.09 7.91
C PHE A 408 -7.27 5.34 6.79
N ARG A 409 -8.23 4.47 7.12
CA ARG A 409 -9.03 3.66 6.16
C ARG A 409 -8.25 2.72 5.23
N ALA A 410 -7.02 2.35 5.59
CA ALA A 410 -6.27 1.32 4.88
C ALA A 410 -6.83 -0.09 5.14
N SER A 411 -6.87 -0.90 4.09
CA SER A 411 -7.24 -2.31 4.13
C SER A 411 -5.95 -3.12 4.25
N TRP A 412 -5.82 -3.91 5.31
CA TRP A 412 -4.60 -4.64 5.65
C TRP A 412 -4.95 -6.05 6.08
N TYR A 413 -4.23 -7.05 5.57
CA TYR A 413 -4.19 -8.39 6.14
C TYR A 413 -2.75 -8.78 6.40
N PHE A 414 -2.55 -9.56 7.45
CA PHE A 414 -1.24 -9.99 7.90
C PHE A 414 -1.33 -11.37 8.54
N ILE A 415 -0.38 -12.25 8.19
CA ILE A 415 -0.11 -13.47 8.94
C ILE A 415 1.32 -13.46 9.44
N GLY A 416 1.47 -13.46 10.76
CA GLY A 416 2.76 -13.51 11.46
C GLY A 416 2.93 -14.79 12.26
N GLN A 417 4.15 -15.01 12.75
CA GLN A 417 4.45 -16.10 13.69
C GLN A 417 5.45 -15.61 14.74
N LYS A 418 5.16 -15.81 16.04
CA LYS A 418 6.04 -15.31 17.10
C LYS A 418 7.38 -16.06 17.07
N GLY A 419 8.45 -15.31 16.83
CA GLY A 419 9.81 -15.85 16.68
C GLY A 419 10.22 -16.20 15.25
N ILE A 420 9.49 -15.70 14.24
CA ILE A 420 9.97 -15.66 12.84
C ILE A 420 11.30 -14.90 12.73
N SER A 421 12.12 -15.24 11.74
CA SER A 421 13.34 -14.50 11.40
C SER A 421 13.15 -13.77 10.06
N GLY A 422 13.11 -12.44 10.10
CA GLY A 422 12.74 -11.62 8.93
C GLY A 422 11.23 -11.49 8.78
N PHE A 423 10.78 -11.17 7.56
CA PHE A 423 9.42 -10.73 7.29
C PHE A 423 8.54 -11.81 6.66
N THR A 424 7.25 -11.84 7.02
CA THR A 424 6.29 -12.79 6.45
C THR A 424 6.13 -12.59 4.93
N PRO A 425 5.93 -13.66 4.14
CA PRO A 425 5.48 -13.54 2.77
C PRO A 425 3.95 -13.30 2.65
N PHE A 426 3.22 -13.32 3.76
CA PHE A 426 1.75 -13.28 3.83
C PHE A 426 1.25 -11.96 4.44
N GLU A 427 1.45 -10.86 3.72
CA GLU A 427 1.01 -9.52 4.12
C GLU A 427 0.65 -8.69 2.88
N GLU A 428 -0.44 -7.91 2.95
CA GLU A 428 -0.85 -6.96 1.91
C GLU A 428 -1.48 -5.73 2.57
N LEU A 429 -1.13 -4.54 2.07
CA LEU A 429 -1.63 -3.25 2.53
C LEU A 429 -2.11 -2.42 1.34
N ASN A 430 -3.42 -2.19 1.26
CA ASN A 430 -4.04 -1.31 0.28
C ASN A 430 -4.32 0.07 0.92
N PHE A 431 -4.00 1.13 0.19
CA PHE A 431 -4.24 2.52 0.59
C PHE A 431 -5.59 3.05 0.04
N PRO A 432 -6.24 4.01 0.73
CA PRO A 432 -7.44 4.68 0.21
C PRO A 432 -7.12 5.77 -0.80
N SER A 433 -8.02 6.03 -1.75
CA SER A 433 -8.01 7.23 -2.58
C SER A 433 -8.76 8.35 -1.87
N GLY A 434 -8.08 9.46 -1.57
CA GLY A 434 -8.67 10.62 -0.89
C GLY A 434 -9.29 10.26 0.47
N ASN A 435 -10.61 10.43 0.58
CA ASN A 435 -11.39 10.15 1.79
C ASN A 435 -12.14 8.80 1.76
N GLU A 436 -12.04 8.02 0.69
CA GLU A 436 -12.76 6.74 0.58
C GLU A 436 -12.10 5.63 1.41
N TRP A 437 -12.64 4.42 1.34
CA TRP A 437 -11.99 3.23 1.90
C TRP A 437 -10.97 2.67 0.90
N ALA A 438 -9.89 2.09 1.41
CA ALA A 438 -8.97 1.33 0.57
C ALA A 438 -9.67 0.12 -0.06
N LYS A 439 -9.12 -0.33 -1.20
CA LYS A 439 -9.57 -1.55 -1.87
C LYS A 439 -9.66 -2.72 -0.87
N SER A 440 -10.84 -3.34 -0.80
CA SER A 440 -11.08 -4.50 0.06
C SER A 440 -10.16 -5.65 -0.32
N ILE A 441 -9.56 -6.28 0.69
CA ILE A 441 -8.88 -7.56 0.55
C ILE A 441 -9.95 -8.67 0.52
N ASP A 442 -9.85 -9.60 -0.43
CA ASP A 442 -10.58 -10.87 -0.48
C ASP A 442 -9.60 -11.97 -0.93
N ASN A 443 -8.79 -12.43 0.01
CA ASN A 443 -7.68 -13.35 -0.26
C ASN A 443 -7.97 -14.74 0.30
N LYS A 444 -7.51 -15.77 -0.41
CA LYS A 444 -7.66 -17.19 -0.08
C LYS A 444 -6.32 -17.86 -0.27
N ILE A 445 -5.69 -18.32 0.81
CA ILE A 445 -4.28 -18.73 0.79
C ILE A 445 -4.05 -20.00 1.62
N CYS A 446 -3.02 -20.75 1.24
CA CYS A 446 -2.48 -21.86 2.02
C CYS A 446 -1.16 -21.42 2.67
N VAL A 447 -1.02 -21.64 3.98
CA VAL A 447 0.07 -21.10 4.79
C VAL A 447 0.80 -22.24 5.51
N PRO A 448 2.13 -22.39 5.36
CA PRO A 448 2.88 -23.44 6.04
C PRO A 448 2.86 -23.27 7.57
N HIS A 449 2.90 -24.39 8.30
CA HIS A 449 2.92 -24.43 9.77
C HIS A 449 4.14 -23.70 10.39
N THR A 450 5.18 -23.44 9.59
CA THR A 450 6.35 -22.63 9.95
C THR A 450 6.58 -21.60 8.86
N LEU A 451 6.70 -20.33 9.23
CA LEU A 451 6.92 -19.21 8.31
C LEU A 451 8.42 -18.98 8.10
N ASP A 452 8.90 -19.21 6.88
CA ASP A 452 10.23 -18.79 6.46
C ASP A 452 10.21 -17.29 6.11
N GLY A 453 10.83 -16.47 6.96
CA GLY A 453 10.85 -15.02 6.78
C GLY A 453 11.85 -14.56 5.71
N ARG A 454 11.46 -13.52 4.97
CA ARG A 454 12.26 -12.86 3.93
C ARG A 454 13.17 -11.80 4.56
N LYS A 455 14.39 -11.64 4.03
CA LYS A 455 15.34 -10.60 4.49
C LYS A 455 14.92 -9.17 4.14
N THR A 456 14.09 -9.03 3.11
CA THR A 456 13.59 -7.75 2.60
C THR A 456 12.12 -7.91 2.26
N VAL A 457 11.28 -6.98 2.73
CA VAL A 457 9.97 -6.74 2.10
C VAL A 457 10.22 -5.79 0.93
N PRO A 458 9.79 -6.12 -0.30
CA PRO A 458 9.72 -5.11 -1.36
C PRO A 458 8.80 -3.99 -0.85
N ASP A 459 9.24 -2.73 -0.91
CA ASP A 459 8.36 -1.61 -0.56
C ASP A 459 7.01 -1.80 -1.25
N PRO A 460 5.88 -1.61 -0.55
CA PRO A 460 4.58 -1.69 -1.19
C PRO A 460 4.61 -0.63 -2.28
N ILE A 461 4.52 -1.06 -3.55
CA ILE A 461 4.66 -0.15 -4.67
C ILE A 461 3.63 0.95 -4.43
N ILE A 462 4.11 2.17 -4.13
CA ILE A 462 3.26 3.35 -4.03
C ILE A 462 2.90 3.71 -5.46
N ARG A 463 2.04 2.87 -6.04
CA ARG A 463 1.19 3.23 -7.16
C ARG A 463 0.39 4.40 -6.62
N LYS A 464 0.82 5.62 -6.96
CA LYS A 464 -0.04 6.80 -6.83
C LYS A 464 -1.33 6.39 -7.52
N GLN A 465 -2.44 6.35 -6.77
CA GLN A 465 -3.67 5.86 -7.34
C GLN A 465 -3.97 6.65 -8.60
N ASN A 466 -4.33 5.94 -9.67
CA ASN A 466 -4.72 6.62 -10.88
C ASN A 466 -6.18 7.05 -10.68
N ASP A 467 -6.40 8.07 -9.84
CA ASP A 467 -7.74 8.53 -9.43
C ASP A 467 -8.60 8.91 -10.66
N ALA A 468 -7.97 9.40 -11.73
CA ALA A 468 -8.65 9.65 -13.01
C ALA A 468 -9.15 8.34 -13.67
N LYS A 469 -8.32 7.28 -13.67
CA LYS A 469 -8.70 5.96 -14.19
C LYS A 469 -9.71 5.26 -13.29
N ARG A 470 -9.58 5.37 -11.97
CA ARG A 470 -10.56 4.90 -10.97
C ARG A 470 -11.92 5.52 -11.21
N HIS A 471 -12.00 6.84 -11.25
CA HIS A 471 -13.24 7.57 -11.51
C HIS A 471 -13.85 7.24 -12.88
N PHE A 472 -13.01 6.98 -13.90
CA PHE A 472 -13.46 6.49 -15.19
C PHE A 472 -14.09 5.09 -15.09
N CYS A 473 -13.39 4.13 -14.47
CA CYS A 473 -13.83 2.74 -14.29
C CYS A 473 -15.03 2.58 -13.34
N GLU A 474 -15.22 3.50 -12.38
CA GLU A 474 -16.42 3.58 -11.53
C GLU A 474 -17.65 4.06 -12.31
N LYS A 475 -17.43 4.87 -13.35
CA LYS A 475 -18.49 5.52 -14.14
C LYS A 475 -18.88 4.71 -15.38
N PHE A 476 -17.93 4.00 -15.98
CA PHE A 476 -18.11 3.26 -17.24
C PHE A 476 -17.62 1.81 -17.10
N ASP A 477 -18.50 0.87 -17.38
CA ASP A 477 -18.27 -0.58 -17.26
C ASP A 477 -17.81 -1.19 -18.60
N GLY A 478 -17.44 -2.47 -18.60
CA GLY A 478 -17.13 -3.25 -19.79
C GLY A 478 -15.67 -3.19 -20.25
N TYR A 479 -14.79 -2.49 -19.53
CA TYR A 479 -13.38 -2.29 -19.93
C TYR A 479 -12.42 -3.47 -19.63
N GLU A 480 -12.96 -4.62 -19.20
CA GLU A 480 -12.21 -5.86 -18.96
C GLU A 480 -10.95 -5.64 -18.10
N GLU A 481 -9.81 -6.20 -18.50
CA GLU A 481 -8.50 -6.07 -17.82
C GLU A 481 -8.05 -4.61 -17.61
N PHE A 482 -8.54 -3.64 -18.37
CA PHE A 482 -8.10 -2.26 -18.19
C PHE A 482 -8.65 -1.66 -16.90
N CYS A 483 -9.87 -2.01 -16.52
CA CYS A 483 -10.49 -1.61 -15.25
C CYS A 483 -10.39 -2.69 -14.17
N ASP A 484 -9.59 -3.75 -14.39
CA ASP A 484 -9.31 -4.73 -13.35
C ASP A 484 -8.44 -4.15 -12.22
N ASP A 485 -8.55 -4.75 -11.05
CA ASP A 485 -7.79 -4.38 -9.85
C ASP A 485 -6.25 -4.40 -10.03
N ILE A 486 -5.74 -5.20 -10.96
CA ILE A 486 -4.30 -5.40 -11.18
C ILE A 486 -3.74 -4.21 -11.97
N ARG A 487 -4.54 -3.63 -12.87
CA ARG A 487 -4.19 -2.55 -13.80
C ARG A 487 -4.86 -1.21 -13.47
N LEU A 488 -5.75 -1.14 -12.50
CA LEU A 488 -6.54 0.07 -12.17
C LEU A 488 -5.66 1.30 -11.87
N ASP A 489 -4.48 1.09 -11.27
CA ASP A 489 -3.50 2.12 -10.95
C ASP A 489 -2.31 2.16 -11.94
N ASP A 490 -2.44 1.57 -13.14
CA ASP A 490 -1.46 1.73 -14.22
C ASP A 490 -1.33 3.21 -14.59
N VAL A 491 -0.09 3.71 -14.65
CA VAL A 491 0.19 5.10 -15.07
C VAL A 491 0.14 5.17 -16.59
N LEU A 492 -0.80 5.97 -17.13
CA LEU A 492 -0.96 6.17 -18.56
C LEU A 492 -0.07 7.33 -19.03
N VAL A 493 1.16 7.00 -19.45
CA VAL A 493 2.12 7.94 -20.05
C VAL A 493 2.73 7.35 -21.33
N PRO A 494 3.15 8.20 -22.30
CA PRO A 494 3.84 7.75 -23.50
C PRO A 494 5.09 6.94 -23.21
N THR A 495 5.42 6.00 -24.11
CA THR A 495 6.70 5.28 -24.03
C THR A 495 7.86 6.24 -24.34
N PRO A 496 8.85 6.38 -23.43
CA PRO A 496 10.00 7.24 -23.67
C PRO A 496 10.78 6.80 -24.92
N LEU A 497 11.20 7.77 -25.72
CA LEU A 497 12.01 7.53 -26.91
C LEU A 497 13.37 6.89 -26.53
N ALA A 498 13.62 5.67 -27.00
CA ALA A 498 14.85 4.93 -26.68
C ALA A 498 16.06 5.54 -27.40
N ASN A 499 15.92 5.87 -28.69
CA ASN A 499 16.96 6.57 -29.44
C ASN A 499 16.78 8.08 -29.41
N LYS A 500 17.50 8.74 -28.49
CA LYS A 500 17.52 10.22 -28.34
C LYS A 500 17.91 10.99 -29.60
N SER A 501 18.61 10.40 -30.59
CA SER A 501 18.90 11.10 -31.86
C SER A 501 17.65 11.45 -32.66
N ARG A 502 16.51 10.78 -32.37
CA ARG A 502 15.22 11.02 -33.03
C ARG A 502 14.34 12.06 -32.31
N GLU A 503 14.81 12.73 -31.25
CA GLU A 503 13.98 13.67 -30.46
C GLU A 503 13.40 14.84 -31.29
N ASN A 504 14.00 15.14 -32.45
CA ASN A 504 13.53 16.15 -33.41
C ASN A 504 12.95 15.55 -34.71
N ASP A 505 12.66 14.25 -34.75
CA ASP A 505 12.06 13.56 -35.90
C ASP A 505 10.70 14.22 -36.27
N PRO A 506 10.52 14.66 -37.53
CA PRO A 506 9.30 15.37 -37.94
C PRO A 506 8.02 14.54 -37.78
N ILE A 507 8.09 13.20 -37.67
CA ILE A 507 6.91 12.38 -37.44
C ILE A 507 6.18 12.74 -36.15
N PHE A 508 6.91 13.17 -35.10
CA PHE A 508 6.32 13.53 -33.81
C PHE A 508 5.54 14.85 -33.85
N LYS A 509 5.57 15.55 -34.98
CA LYS A 509 4.78 16.77 -35.28
C LYS A 509 3.66 16.50 -36.29
N ALA A 510 3.54 15.28 -36.83
CA ALA A 510 2.40 14.89 -37.65
C ALA A 510 1.20 14.58 -36.72
N PRO A 511 0.03 15.21 -36.90
CA PRO A 511 -1.15 14.87 -36.11
C PRO A 511 -1.61 13.44 -36.35
N ILE A 512 -2.16 12.81 -35.31
CA ILE A 512 -2.81 11.49 -35.39
C ILE A 512 -4.29 11.70 -35.09
N MET A 513 -5.15 11.42 -36.07
CA MET A 513 -6.60 11.40 -35.88
C MET A 513 -7.09 9.97 -35.70
N ILE A 514 -7.87 9.75 -34.65
CA ILE A 514 -8.52 8.47 -34.35
C ILE A 514 -10.03 8.67 -34.47
N ALA A 515 -10.65 7.99 -35.44
CA ALA A 515 -12.10 7.95 -35.58
C ALA A 515 -12.67 6.87 -34.64
N ALA A 516 -13.22 7.31 -33.50
CA ALA A 516 -13.87 6.45 -32.52
C ALA A 516 -15.27 6.04 -33.01
N GLY A 517 -15.55 4.75 -33.03
CA GLY A 517 -16.85 4.20 -33.41
C GLY A 517 -17.70 3.90 -32.18
N LEU A 518 -18.22 2.68 -32.11
CA LEU A 518 -19.13 2.23 -31.04
C LEU A 518 -18.47 1.18 -30.12
N SER A 519 -17.31 0.64 -30.49
CA SER A 519 -16.62 -0.39 -29.71
C SER A 519 -15.64 0.25 -28.72
N HIS A 520 -16.17 0.66 -27.57
CA HIS A 520 -15.41 1.27 -26.47
C HIS A 520 -14.13 0.47 -26.09
N ASN A 521 -14.20 -0.87 -26.10
CA ASN A 521 -13.05 -1.73 -25.84
C ASN A 521 -12.03 -1.76 -26.98
N ALA A 522 -12.47 -1.73 -28.24
CA ALA A 522 -11.56 -1.61 -29.37
C ALA A 522 -10.82 -0.26 -29.32
N LEU A 523 -11.58 0.84 -29.14
CA LEU A 523 -11.03 2.18 -28.96
C LEU A 523 -9.99 2.21 -27.86
N ARG A 524 -10.29 1.68 -26.65
CA ARG A 524 -9.32 1.57 -25.56
C ARG A 524 -8.01 0.91 -26.02
N MET A 525 -8.07 -0.27 -26.64
CA MET A 525 -6.85 -0.99 -27.07
C MET A 525 -6.08 -0.22 -28.15
N CYS A 526 -6.79 0.46 -29.06
CA CYS A 526 -6.19 1.40 -30.00
C CYS A 526 -5.43 2.50 -29.24
N LEU A 527 -6.07 3.17 -28.27
CA LEU A 527 -5.42 4.22 -27.45
C LEU A 527 -4.20 3.68 -26.66
N GLU A 528 -4.27 2.47 -26.11
CA GLU A 528 -3.14 1.81 -25.42
C GLU A 528 -1.96 1.53 -26.36
N THR A 529 -2.21 1.11 -27.61
CA THR A 529 -1.13 0.85 -28.58
C THR A 529 -0.59 2.11 -29.24
N VAL A 530 -1.40 3.17 -29.36
CA VAL A 530 -0.95 4.52 -29.72
C VAL A 530 -0.05 5.09 -28.62
N LEU A 531 -0.46 5.06 -27.35
CA LEU A 531 0.34 5.56 -26.23
C LEU A 531 1.70 4.83 -26.08
N LYS A 532 1.76 3.56 -26.51
CA LYS A 532 3.00 2.75 -26.53
C LYS A 532 3.98 3.10 -27.66
N GLN A 533 3.65 4.03 -28.56
CA GLN A 533 4.58 4.47 -29.60
C GLN A 533 5.70 5.35 -29.01
N GLU A 534 6.96 5.00 -29.29
CA GLU A 534 8.11 5.78 -28.83
C GLU A 534 8.08 7.22 -29.35
N GLY A 535 8.26 8.19 -28.45
CA GLY A 535 8.38 9.62 -28.81
C GLY A 535 7.07 10.33 -29.14
N LEU A 536 5.92 9.67 -28.98
CA LEU A 536 4.61 10.30 -29.13
C LEU A 536 4.44 11.52 -28.19
N ASP A 537 4.00 12.66 -28.75
CA ASP A 537 3.35 13.72 -27.98
C ASP A 537 1.82 13.48 -27.95
N PRO A 538 1.21 13.20 -26.78
CA PRO A 538 -0.25 13.06 -26.63
C PRO A 538 -1.05 14.23 -27.20
N LYS A 539 -0.47 15.44 -27.20
CA LYS A 539 -1.11 16.66 -27.73
C LYS A 539 -1.23 16.65 -29.25
N MET A 540 -0.56 15.73 -29.95
CA MET A 540 -0.71 15.53 -31.39
C MET A 540 -1.77 14.49 -31.74
N VAL A 541 -2.33 13.79 -30.75
CA VAL A 541 -3.45 12.85 -30.93
C VAL A 541 -4.78 13.58 -30.76
N LEU A 542 -5.70 13.37 -31.70
CA LEU A 542 -7.08 13.85 -31.67
C LEU A 542 -8.04 12.68 -31.89
N VAL A 543 -8.89 12.40 -30.91
CA VAL A 543 -9.95 11.40 -31.02
C VAL A 543 -11.26 12.10 -31.38
N ALA A 544 -11.80 11.80 -32.56
CA ALA A 544 -13.12 12.27 -33.00
C ALA A 544 -14.16 11.21 -32.66
N TYR A 545 -15.20 11.60 -31.91
CA TYR A 545 -16.24 10.69 -31.40
C TYR A 545 -17.64 11.29 -31.56
N ASP A 546 -18.66 10.44 -31.75
CA ASP A 546 -20.06 10.88 -31.82
C ASP A 546 -20.50 11.51 -30.49
N GLU A 547 -21.06 12.73 -30.53
CA GLU A 547 -21.51 13.49 -29.35
C GLU A 547 -22.44 12.70 -28.42
N ILE A 548 -23.25 11.78 -28.98
CA ILE A 548 -24.15 10.89 -28.22
C ILE A 548 -23.35 9.98 -27.25
N TYR A 549 -22.13 9.60 -27.62
CA TYR A 549 -21.28 8.65 -26.90
C TYR A 549 -20.11 9.37 -26.20
N SER A 550 -20.45 10.33 -25.32
CA SER A 550 -19.50 11.14 -24.53
C SER A 550 -18.43 10.36 -23.73
N GLU A 551 -18.65 9.06 -23.49
CA GLU A 551 -17.70 8.13 -22.90
C GLU A 551 -16.37 8.07 -23.66
N ALA A 552 -16.38 8.06 -24.99
CA ALA A 552 -15.17 8.05 -25.82
C ALA A 552 -14.31 9.31 -25.59
N GLY A 553 -14.94 10.46 -25.35
CA GLY A 553 -14.26 11.69 -24.97
C GLY A 553 -13.60 11.60 -23.59
N ALA A 554 -14.29 11.03 -22.60
CA ALA A 554 -13.74 10.80 -21.26
C ALA A 554 -12.56 9.81 -21.27
N LEU A 555 -12.68 8.72 -22.04
CA LEU A 555 -11.60 7.76 -22.25
C LEU A 555 -10.39 8.43 -22.91
N SER A 556 -10.60 9.25 -23.94
CA SER A 556 -9.51 9.95 -24.64
C SER A 556 -8.74 10.91 -23.73
N GLN A 557 -9.44 11.64 -22.87
CA GLN A 557 -8.83 12.55 -21.89
C GLN A 557 -8.00 11.81 -20.84
N LEU A 558 -8.40 10.59 -20.47
CA LEU A 558 -7.65 9.74 -19.54
C LEU A 558 -6.26 9.33 -20.08
N PHE A 559 -6.09 9.24 -21.40
CA PHE A 559 -4.80 9.02 -22.07
C PHE A 559 -4.02 10.31 -22.34
N GLY A 560 -4.56 11.48 -21.95
CA GLY A 560 -3.97 12.80 -22.25
C GLY A 560 -4.10 13.24 -23.71
N PHE A 561 -4.94 12.56 -24.50
CA PHE A 561 -5.20 12.91 -25.90
C PHE A 561 -6.24 14.02 -26.02
N ARG A 562 -6.20 14.78 -27.11
CA ARG A 562 -7.30 15.71 -27.44
C ARG A 562 -8.51 14.90 -27.91
N SER A 563 -9.71 15.42 -27.67
CA SER A 563 -10.95 14.78 -28.12
C SER A 563 -11.93 15.82 -28.66
N ILE A 564 -12.69 15.48 -29.70
CA ILE A 564 -13.74 16.34 -30.25
C ILE A 564 -15.03 15.53 -30.49
N ALA A 565 -16.14 16.07 -29.99
CA ALA A 565 -17.47 15.58 -30.30
C ALA A 565 -17.85 16.01 -31.73
N ILE A 566 -18.36 15.08 -32.53
CA ILE A 566 -18.90 15.33 -33.87
C ILE A 566 -20.38 14.93 -33.92
N ASN A 567 -21.19 15.71 -34.64
CA ASN A 567 -22.59 15.43 -34.87
C ASN A 567 -22.73 14.66 -36.20
N ALA A 568 -22.27 13.42 -36.16
CA ALA A 568 -22.33 12.53 -37.31
C ALA A 568 -23.76 12.04 -37.53
N THR A 569 -24.24 12.08 -38.76
CA THR A 569 -25.37 11.21 -39.15
C THR A 569 -24.92 9.75 -39.10
N SER A 570 -25.86 8.81 -39.04
CA SER A 570 -25.60 7.38 -38.81
C SER A 570 -24.86 6.63 -39.93
N SER A 571 -24.12 7.34 -40.80
CA SER A 571 -23.27 6.76 -41.85
C SER A 571 -21.79 6.95 -41.54
N TYR A 572 -21.02 5.87 -41.67
CA TYR A 572 -19.56 5.85 -41.51
C TYR A 572 -18.84 6.93 -42.33
N ALA A 573 -19.28 7.15 -43.57
CA ALA A 573 -18.63 8.09 -44.49
C ALA A 573 -18.75 9.55 -44.04
N ASP A 574 -19.89 9.92 -43.44
CA ASP A 574 -20.10 11.26 -42.85
C ASP A 574 -19.26 11.41 -41.57
N GLN A 575 -19.30 10.42 -40.68
CA GLN A 575 -18.49 10.40 -39.46
C GLN A 575 -17.00 10.61 -39.75
N LEU A 576 -16.44 9.86 -40.71
CA LEU A 576 -15.03 9.97 -41.07
C LEU A 576 -14.71 11.26 -41.84
N ALA A 577 -15.64 11.76 -42.67
CA ALA A 577 -15.50 13.06 -43.32
C ALA A 577 -15.36 14.19 -42.29
N GLN A 578 -16.30 14.27 -41.34
CA GLN A 578 -16.29 15.25 -40.26
C GLN A 578 -15.03 15.13 -39.40
N SER A 579 -14.60 13.91 -39.09
CA SER A 579 -13.37 13.65 -38.33
C SER A 579 -12.12 14.22 -39.02
N ILE A 580 -11.99 14.04 -40.35
CA ILE A 580 -10.86 14.58 -41.13
C ILE A 580 -11.00 16.09 -41.35
N ASP A 581 -12.21 16.64 -41.48
CA ASP A 581 -12.41 18.09 -41.51
C ASP A 581 -11.96 18.75 -40.19
N HIS A 582 -12.35 18.17 -39.04
CA HIS A 582 -11.96 18.68 -37.72
C HIS A 582 -10.47 18.53 -37.41
N LEU A 583 -9.81 17.50 -37.95
CA LEU A 583 -8.36 17.32 -37.89
C LEU A 583 -7.60 18.54 -38.44
N TRP A 584 -7.94 19.01 -39.65
CA TRP A 584 -7.27 20.16 -40.25
C TRP A 584 -7.64 21.50 -39.58
N VAL A 585 -8.80 21.57 -38.91
CA VAL A 585 -9.16 22.72 -38.06
C VAL A 585 -8.35 22.75 -36.77
N ALA A 586 -8.11 21.58 -36.14
CA ALA A 586 -7.34 21.46 -34.91
C ALA A 586 -5.82 21.63 -35.13
N PHE A 587 -5.33 21.33 -36.34
CA PHE A 587 -3.92 21.41 -36.72
C PHE A 587 -3.74 22.15 -38.07
N PRO A 588 -3.95 23.48 -38.10
CA PRO A 588 -3.99 24.26 -39.34
C PRO A 588 -2.65 24.35 -40.10
N GLU A 589 -1.53 24.11 -39.41
CA GLU A 589 -0.17 24.11 -40.00
C GLU A 589 0.25 22.71 -40.53
N ALA A 590 -0.58 21.67 -40.36
CA ALA A 590 -0.23 20.32 -40.77
C ALA A 590 -0.41 20.10 -42.28
N GLU A 591 0.67 19.70 -42.95
CA GLU A 591 0.67 19.26 -44.36
C GLU A 591 0.25 17.79 -44.52
N VAL A 592 0.56 16.97 -43.51
CA VAL A 592 0.33 15.52 -43.44
C VAL A 592 -0.18 15.17 -42.06
N ALA A 593 -1.09 14.21 -41.98
CA ALA A 593 -1.58 13.63 -40.74
C ALA A 593 -1.83 12.12 -40.90
N ILE A 594 -1.84 11.38 -39.79
CA ILE A 594 -2.13 9.94 -39.73
C ILE A 594 -3.61 9.77 -39.38
N VAL A 595 -4.31 8.84 -40.05
CA VAL A 595 -5.72 8.50 -39.84
C VAL A 595 -5.84 7.05 -39.39
N ILE A 596 -6.53 6.83 -38.27
CA ILE A 596 -6.70 5.53 -37.58
C ILE A 596 -8.19 5.33 -37.26
N GLU A 597 -8.69 4.09 -37.37
CA GLU A 597 -10.04 3.68 -36.93
C GLU A 597 -9.93 2.88 -35.62
N GLU A 598 -10.98 2.87 -34.79
CA GLU A 598 -10.96 2.30 -33.42
C GLU A 598 -10.53 0.82 -33.30
N GLU A 599 -10.66 0.02 -34.37
CA GLU A 599 -10.40 -1.43 -34.32
C GLU A 599 -8.93 -1.82 -34.50
N LEU A 600 -8.02 -0.83 -34.62
CA LEU A 600 -6.62 -1.04 -34.91
C LEU A 600 -5.73 -1.10 -33.66
N LEU A 601 -4.85 -2.10 -33.66
CA LEU A 601 -3.75 -2.25 -32.71
C LEU A 601 -2.45 -1.95 -33.45
N LEU A 602 -1.67 -0.98 -33.00
CA LEU A 602 -0.42 -0.58 -33.64
C LEU A 602 0.72 -1.51 -33.22
N THR A 603 1.60 -1.89 -34.16
CA THR A 603 2.88 -2.51 -33.81
C THR A 603 3.81 -1.48 -33.16
N SER A 604 4.80 -1.94 -32.40
CA SER A 604 5.73 -1.05 -31.67
C SER A 604 6.59 -0.16 -32.58
N ASP A 605 6.77 -0.53 -33.84
CA ASP A 605 7.49 0.22 -34.87
C ASP A 605 6.61 1.14 -35.72
N PHE A 606 5.29 1.26 -35.47
CA PHE A 606 4.36 1.98 -36.38
C PHE A 606 4.80 3.43 -36.66
N LEU A 607 5.11 4.24 -35.65
CA LEU A 607 5.61 5.61 -35.89
C LEU A 607 7.02 5.62 -36.51
N TYR A 608 7.85 4.62 -36.25
CA TYR A 608 9.18 4.52 -36.85
C TYR A 608 9.12 4.14 -38.34
N TYR A 609 8.20 3.26 -38.72
CA TYR A 609 7.85 2.96 -40.11
C TYR A 609 7.38 4.22 -40.84
N MET A 610 6.41 4.95 -40.27
CA MET A 610 5.90 6.18 -40.89
C MET A 610 6.99 7.26 -41.02
N SER A 611 7.87 7.40 -40.03
CA SER A 611 8.99 8.38 -40.07
C SER A 611 9.96 8.15 -41.22
N GLN A 612 10.24 6.89 -41.55
CA GLN A 612 11.18 6.52 -42.63
C GLN A 612 10.60 6.80 -44.03
N LEU A 613 9.27 6.79 -44.17
CA LEU A 613 8.58 7.07 -45.43
C LEU A 613 8.13 8.53 -45.57
N LEU A 614 8.02 9.27 -44.48
CA LEU A 614 7.55 10.67 -44.47
C LEU A 614 8.33 11.59 -45.44
N PRO A 615 9.67 11.53 -45.59
CA PRO A 615 10.39 12.41 -46.53
C PRO A 615 9.99 12.16 -47.99
N VAL A 616 9.96 10.90 -48.41
CA VAL A 616 9.59 10.49 -49.78
C VAL A 616 8.12 10.78 -50.04
N PHE A 617 7.25 10.49 -49.06
CA PHE A 617 5.83 10.80 -49.13
C PHE A 617 5.58 12.30 -49.33
N LYS A 618 6.28 13.17 -48.61
CA LYS A 618 6.17 14.63 -48.80
C LYS A 618 6.70 15.11 -50.15
N GLN A 619 7.68 14.43 -50.74
CA GLN A 619 8.34 14.86 -51.98
C GLN A 619 7.63 14.38 -53.26
N ASP A 620 7.08 13.16 -53.28
CA ASP A 620 6.43 12.61 -54.48
C ASP A 620 4.93 12.94 -54.51
N ASP A 621 4.54 13.90 -55.36
CA ASP A 621 3.15 14.30 -55.60
C ASP A 621 2.26 13.21 -56.23
N SER A 622 2.85 12.15 -56.78
CA SER A 622 2.10 10.99 -57.28
C SER A 622 1.77 9.97 -56.18
N LEU A 623 2.21 10.18 -54.93
CA LEU A 623 1.74 9.44 -53.76
C LEU A 623 0.55 10.12 -53.08
N GLY A 624 -0.56 9.37 -52.98
CA GLY A 624 -1.78 9.78 -52.27
C GLY A 624 -1.72 9.51 -50.76
N THR A 625 -1.31 8.30 -50.36
CA THR A 625 -1.18 7.89 -48.94
C THR A 625 -0.02 6.92 -48.69
N VAL A 626 0.37 6.77 -47.43
CA VAL A 626 1.20 5.65 -46.93
C VAL A 626 0.35 4.87 -45.94
N SER A 627 0.03 3.61 -46.22
CA SER A 627 -0.70 2.72 -45.32
C SER A 627 0.25 1.87 -44.48
N ALA A 628 -0.19 1.51 -43.28
CA ALA A 628 0.43 0.49 -42.43
C ALA A 628 -0.04 -0.94 -42.74
N TRP A 629 -0.97 -1.12 -43.69
CA TRP A 629 -1.65 -2.39 -43.93
C TRP A 629 -1.34 -2.94 -45.32
N ASN A 630 -0.91 -4.20 -45.35
CA ASN A 630 -0.83 -4.98 -46.58
C ASN A 630 -2.08 -5.84 -46.72
N ASN A 631 -2.89 -5.64 -47.76
CA ASN A 631 -4.05 -6.51 -48.07
C ASN A 631 -3.67 -7.97 -48.32
N ASN A 632 -2.45 -8.23 -48.78
CA ASN A 632 -1.87 -9.57 -48.99
C ASN A 632 -0.89 -9.99 -47.88
N GLY A 633 -0.89 -9.32 -46.72
CA GLY A 633 -0.01 -9.57 -45.57
C GLY A 633 -0.33 -10.84 -44.77
N PHE A 634 -0.47 -11.98 -45.44
CA PHE A 634 -0.73 -13.28 -44.84
C PHE A 634 0.56 -14.06 -44.58
N ALA A 635 0.51 -15.04 -43.66
CA ALA A 635 1.69 -15.82 -43.26
C ALA A 635 2.38 -16.58 -44.40
N GLU A 636 1.67 -16.90 -45.46
CA GLU A 636 2.20 -17.62 -46.63
C GLU A 636 2.73 -16.69 -47.74
N THR A 637 2.43 -15.39 -47.68
CA THR A 637 2.72 -14.43 -48.76
C THR A 637 3.58 -13.23 -48.36
N SER A 638 3.77 -12.99 -47.06
CA SER A 638 4.62 -11.91 -46.55
C SER A 638 5.54 -12.38 -45.42
N SER A 639 6.76 -11.88 -45.38
CA SER A 639 7.82 -12.31 -44.45
C SER A 639 8.99 -11.31 -44.32
N LEU A 640 8.97 -10.19 -45.04
CA LEU A 640 10.10 -9.30 -45.24
C LEU A 640 9.93 -7.98 -44.45
N PRO A 641 10.39 -7.89 -43.19
CA PRO A 641 10.11 -6.73 -42.33
C PRO A 641 10.63 -5.40 -42.89
N ALA A 642 11.70 -5.41 -43.68
CA ALA A 642 12.31 -4.18 -44.21
C ALA A 642 11.75 -3.72 -45.58
N GLU A 643 10.89 -4.51 -46.24
CA GLU A 643 10.43 -4.22 -47.60
C GLU A 643 9.07 -3.51 -47.61
N VAL A 644 8.87 -2.70 -48.65
CA VAL A 644 7.71 -1.82 -48.88
C VAL A 644 7.41 -1.80 -50.39
N TYR A 645 6.13 -1.70 -50.74
CA TYR A 645 5.66 -1.74 -52.12
C TYR A 645 4.89 -0.48 -52.48
N ARG A 646 5.05 -0.03 -53.73
CA ARG A 646 4.19 0.97 -54.35
C ARG A 646 3.00 0.27 -55.03
N VAL A 647 1.78 0.73 -54.77
CA VAL A 647 0.53 0.16 -55.30
C VAL A 647 -0.24 1.24 -56.03
N GLU A 648 -0.62 0.98 -57.29
CA GLU A 648 -1.13 2.01 -58.22
C GLU A 648 -2.64 2.27 -58.14
N LYS A 649 -3.43 1.41 -57.46
CA LYS A 649 -4.89 1.56 -57.30
C LYS A 649 -5.41 0.95 -56.00
N GLY A 650 -6.50 1.52 -55.48
CA GLY A 650 -7.31 0.97 -54.37
C GLY A 650 -6.65 1.07 -53.01
N LEU A 651 -7.15 1.96 -52.14
CA LEU A 651 -6.52 2.20 -50.83
C LEU A 651 -6.58 0.95 -49.93
N PRO A 652 -5.44 0.40 -49.47
CA PRO A 652 -5.41 -0.79 -48.61
C PRO A 652 -6.13 -0.60 -47.27
N GLY A 653 -6.31 0.65 -46.85
CA GLY A 653 -6.98 1.02 -45.62
C GLY A 653 -6.06 1.17 -44.43
N LEU A 654 -6.69 1.28 -43.27
CA LEU A 654 -6.16 0.93 -41.95
C LEU A 654 -4.80 1.55 -41.58
N GLY A 655 -4.85 2.69 -40.88
CA GLY A 655 -3.68 3.33 -40.29
C GLY A 655 -2.78 3.97 -41.35
N PHE A 656 -3.22 5.08 -41.94
CA PHE A 656 -2.56 5.67 -43.10
C PHE A 656 -2.19 7.15 -42.93
N MET A 657 -1.04 7.57 -43.45
CA MET A 657 -0.71 8.98 -43.65
C MET A 657 -1.45 9.55 -44.86
N LEU A 658 -2.07 10.71 -44.68
CA LEU A 658 -2.82 11.46 -45.68
C LEU A 658 -2.24 12.87 -45.83
N LYS A 659 -1.96 13.28 -47.07
CA LYS A 659 -1.66 14.68 -47.40
C LYS A 659 -2.94 15.51 -47.32
N ARG A 660 -2.84 16.70 -46.72
CA ARG A 660 -3.91 17.70 -46.71
C ARG A 660 -4.33 18.10 -48.13
N THR A 661 -3.37 18.27 -49.05
CA THR A 661 -3.63 18.60 -50.46
C THR A 661 -4.43 17.52 -51.18
N VAL A 662 -4.17 16.24 -50.89
CA VAL A 662 -4.93 15.11 -51.44
C VAL A 662 -6.35 15.11 -50.88
N TYR A 663 -6.52 15.31 -49.57
CA TYR A 663 -7.84 15.45 -48.96
C TYR A 663 -8.66 16.58 -49.60
N GLU A 664 -8.13 17.80 -49.61
CA GLU A 664 -8.81 18.99 -50.12
C GLU A 664 -9.15 18.89 -51.62
N LYS A 665 -8.22 18.33 -52.43
CA LYS A 665 -8.39 18.24 -53.88
C LYS A 665 -9.27 17.07 -54.33
N HIS A 666 -9.27 15.94 -53.62
CA HIS A 666 -9.90 14.69 -54.09
C HIS A 666 -11.05 14.19 -53.20
N MET A 667 -10.93 14.29 -51.87
CA MET A 667 -11.85 13.64 -50.92
C MET A 667 -12.91 14.59 -50.33
N ARG A 668 -12.54 15.83 -50.02
CA ARG A 668 -13.40 16.79 -49.31
C ARG A 668 -14.68 17.08 -50.09
N GLY A 669 -15.83 16.89 -49.44
CA GLY A 669 -17.15 16.98 -50.06
C GLY A 669 -17.47 15.89 -51.10
N ARG A 670 -16.62 14.85 -51.22
CA ARG A 670 -16.73 13.76 -52.22
C ARG A 670 -16.55 12.36 -51.63
N MET A 671 -16.52 12.24 -50.30
CA MET A 671 -16.35 10.97 -49.58
C MET A 671 -17.34 9.89 -50.03
N SER A 672 -18.58 10.24 -50.39
CA SER A 672 -19.56 9.28 -50.92
C SER A 672 -19.18 8.63 -52.27
N LYS A 673 -18.22 9.19 -53.02
CA LYS A 673 -17.75 8.65 -54.31
C LYS A 673 -16.58 7.67 -54.17
N CYS A 674 -15.60 8.00 -53.33
CA CYS A 674 -14.37 7.21 -53.15
C CYS A 674 -14.40 6.28 -51.93
N CYS A 675 -15.16 6.69 -50.91
CA CYS A 675 -14.83 6.46 -49.51
C CYS A 675 -16.09 6.19 -48.68
N SER A 676 -17.13 5.64 -49.31
CA SER A 676 -18.47 5.41 -48.72
C SER A 676 -18.53 4.20 -47.78
N ARG A 677 -17.63 3.24 -47.99
CA ARG A 677 -17.41 2.06 -47.15
C ARG A 677 -16.10 2.17 -46.37
N ARG A 678 -15.86 1.24 -45.44
CA ARG A 678 -14.66 1.16 -44.59
C ARG A 678 -13.36 1.26 -45.38
N ALA A 679 -12.29 1.76 -44.78
CA ALA A 679 -11.05 2.09 -45.50
C ALA A 679 -10.39 0.87 -46.19
N TRP A 680 -10.66 -0.36 -45.71
CA TRP A 680 -10.20 -1.61 -46.33
C TRP A 680 -10.94 -2.02 -47.62
N ASP A 681 -12.04 -1.35 -47.97
CA ASP A 681 -12.81 -1.58 -49.22
C ASP A 681 -12.19 -0.86 -50.43
N GLN A 682 -10.85 -0.78 -50.48
CA GLN A 682 -10.06 -0.34 -51.63
C GLN A 682 -10.49 1.02 -52.23
N TRP A 683 -10.52 2.07 -51.41
CA TRP A 683 -10.97 3.40 -51.85
C TRP A 683 -10.26 3.91 -53.11
N ASP A 684 -11.04 4.38 -54.07
CA ASP A 684 -10.53 5.00 -55.30
C ASP A 684 -10.55 6.53 -55.19
N ILE A 685 -9.43 7.10 -54.76
CA ILE A 685 -9.28 8.55 -54.52
C ILE A 685 -9.01 9.30 -55.84
N ALA A 686 -8.16 8.74 -56.70
CA ALA A 686 -7.87 9.22 -58.06
C ALA A 686 -7.01 8.21 -58.84
N ASP A 687 -7.29 8.05 -60.13
CA ASP A 687 -6.55 7.17 -61.07
C ASP A 687 -5.03 7.40 -61.14
N ASN A 688 -4.54 8.57 -60.73
CA ASN A 688 -3.14 9.00 -60.87
C ASN A 688 -2.35 8.97 -59.55
N LEU A 689 -2.92 8.46 -58.46
CA LEU A 689 -2.30 8.42 -57.14
C LEU A 689 -1.96 6.99 -56.73
N ALA A 690 -0.68 6.73 -56.55
CA ALA A 690 -0.17 5.50 -55.96
C ALA A 690 -0.05 5.62 -54.43
N MET A 691 0.20 4.50 -53.76
CA MET A 691 0.30 4.42 -52.30
C MET A 691 1.44 3.50 -51.90
N ILE A 692 2.01 3.72 -50.70
CA ILE A 692 3.01 2.82 -50.13
C ILE A 692 2.35 1.90 -49.10
N VAL A 693 2.69 0.61 -49.15
CA VAL A 693 2.36 -0.42 -48.14
C VAL A 693 3.64 -1.12 -47.69
N PRO A 694 3.69 -1.69 -46.48
CA PRO A 694 4.77 -2.60 -46.10
C PRO A 694 4.52 -4.00 -46.68
N ASP A 695 5.52 -4.89 -46.65
CA ASP A 695 5.27 -6.33 -46.77
C ASP A 695 4.60 -6.88 -45.51
N LEU A 696 5.20 -6.65 -44.34
CA LEU A 696 4.60 -6.93 -43.02
C LEU A 696 3.79 -5.74 -42.50
N SER A 697 2.50 -5.93 -42.22
CA SER A 697 1.65 -4.87 -41.66
C SER A 697 2.20 -4.29 -40.34
N ARG A 698 2.02 -2.99 -40.12
CA ARG A 698 2.33 -2.27 -38.87
C ARG A 698 1.10 -2.01 -38.01
N VAL A 699 -0.03 -2.60 -38.38
CA VAL A 699 -1.26 -2.64 -37.60
C VAL A 699 -1.86 -4.04 -37.67
N LEU A 700 -2.53 -4.45 -36.59
CA LEU A 700 -3.46 -5.55 -36.55
C LEU A 700 -4.86 -4.97 -36.44
N ARG A 701 -5.86 -5.58 -37.08
CA ARG A 701 -7.28 -5.27 -36.81
C ARG A 701 -7.84 -6.38 -35.93
N ARG A 702 -8.59 -6.03 -34.87
CA ARG A 702 -9.33 -7.05 -34.09
C ARG A 702 -10.42 -7.69 -34.95
N HIS A 703 -10.72 -8.96 -34.71
CA HIS A 703 -11.99 -9.53 -35.15
C HIS A 703 -13.11 -8.74 -34.47
N ALA A 704 -14.13 -8.36 -35.22
CA ALA A 704 -15.30 -7.72 -34.62
C ALA A 704 -16.10 -8.77 -33.84
N ASP A 705 -16.49 -8.46 -32.61
CA ASP A 705 -17.32 -9.31 -31.74
C ASP A 705 -18.80 -9.39 -32.24
N ALA A 706 -19.01 -9.29 -33.55
CA ALA A 706 -20.30 -9.09 -34.19
C ALA A 706 -21.04 -10.40 -34.48
N LEU A 707 -22.09 -10.66 -33.68
CA LEU A 707 -23.15 -11.61 -33.99
C LEU A 707 -23.95 -11.14 -35.22
N GLY A 708 -23.46 -11.42 -36.43
CA GLY A 708 -24.11 -11.02 -37.68
C GLY A 708 -23.47 -11.64 -38.92
N VAL A 709 -24.19 -11.64 -40.04
CA VAL A 709 -23.74 -12.21 -41.33
C VAL A 709 -22.42 -11.55 -41.75
N VAL A 710 -21.35 -12.33 -41.80
CA VAL A 710 -20.03 -11.83 -42.19
C VAL A 710 -19.97 -11.69 -43.71
N ASP A 711 -19.56 -10.52 -44.18
CA ASP A 711 -19.26 -10.25 -45.59
C ASP A 711 -18.09 -11.16 -46.01
N GLU A 712 -18.18 -11.81 -47.18
CA GLU A 712 -17.15 -12.74 -47.65
C GLU A 712 -15.77 -12.07 -47.74
N LEU A 713 -15.73 -10.77 -48.07
CA LEU A 713 -14.49 -9.99 -48.07
C LEU A 713 -13.92 -9.81 -46.66
N VAL A 714 -14.77 -9.70 -45.63
CA VAL A 714 -14.35 -9.55 -44.23
C VAL A 714 -13.81 -10.88 -43.68
N GLU A 715 -14.43 -12.02 -44.01
CA GLU A 715 -13.87 -13.35 -43.74
C GLU A 715 -12.48 -13.49 -44.39
N GLN A 716 -12.38 -13.26 -45.70
CA GLN A 716 -11.12 -13.45 -46.45
C GLN A 716 -10.00 -12.51 -45.99
N LEU A 717 -10.30 -11.26 -45.65
CA LEU A 717 -9.31 -10.29 -45.18
C LEU A 717 -8.93 -10.49 -43.71
N PHE A 718 -9.83 -10.88 -42.81
CA PHE A 718 -9.56 -10.82 -41.38
C PHE A 718 -9.54 -12.16 -40.65
N HIS A 719 -10.09 -13.25 -41.22
CA HIS A 719 -10.15 -14.55 -40.53
C HIS A 719 -9.00 -15.51 -40.90
N ARG A 720 -8.21 -15.21 -41.93
CA ARG A 720 -6.97 -15.94 -42.22
C ARG A 720 -5.80 -15.38 -41.39
N GLU A 721 -4.83 -16.22 -41.06
CA GLU A 721 -3.65 -15.80 -40.28
C GLU A 721 -2.83 -14.72 -41.03
N ARG A 722 -2.63 -13.58 -40.36
CA ARG A 722 -1.90 -12.43 -40.90
C ARG A 722 -0.61 -12.19 -40.14
N VAL A 723 0.40 -11.72 -40.87
CA VAL A 723 1.70 -11.35 -40.31
C VAL A 723 1.84 -9.84 -40.19
N TYR A 724 2.55 -9.44 -39.14
CA TYR A 724 2.76 -8.06 -38.75
C TYR A 724 4.17 -7.92 -38.16
N SER A 725 4.68 -6.69 -38.14
CA SER A 725 6.01 -6.41 -37.56
C SER A 725 6.05 -6.72 -36.06
N LYS A 726 7.14 -7.37 -35.64
CA LYS A 726 7.43 -7.70 -34.23
C LYS A 726 8.69 -7.03 -33.70
N ASP A 727 9.48 -6.41 -34.57
CA ASP A 727 10.74 -5.74 -34.22
C ASP A 727 10.51 -4.21 -34.17
N PRO A 728 10.65 -3.56 -32.99
CA PRO A 728 10.38 -2.13 -32.81
C PRO A 728 11.30 -1.20 -33.61
N LEU A 729 12.46 -1.69 -34.09
CA LEU A 729 13.49 -0.87 -34.74
C LEU A 729 13.82 -1.34 -36.17
N THR A 730 12.81 -1.90 -36.85
CA THR A 730 12.92 -2.30 -38.25
C THR A 730 13.29 -1.13 -39.17
N THR A 731 14.50 -1.14 -39.72
CA THR A 731 14.94 -0.18 -40.75
C THR A 731 14.47 -0.61 -42.13
N LEU A 732 13.80 0.28 -42.87
CA LEU A 732 13.32 0.03 -44.22
C LEU A 732 14.45 0.03 -45.25
N ARG A 733 14.31 -0.82 -46.26
CA ARG A 733 15.32 -1.00 -47.30
C ARG A 733 15.11 -0.03 -48.46
N ARG A 734 15.98 0.97 -48.56
CA ARG A 734 16.03 1.94 -49.67
C ARG A 734 14.66 2.63 -49.96
N PRO A 735 14.01 3.25 -48.95
CA PRO A 735 12.74 3.96 -49.17
C PRO A 735 12.85 5.09 -50.21
N ASP A 736 14.07 5.59 -50.46
CA ASP A 736 14.43 6.57 -51.50
C ASP A 736 14.20 6.09 -52.95
N ARG A 737 13.85 4.82 -53.16
CA ARG A 737 13.68 4.22 -54.51
C ARG A 737 12.24 3.80 -54.84
N LEU A 738 11.27 4.28 -54.06
CA LEU A 738 9.83 4.02 -54.22
C LEU A 738 9.16 4.96 -55.22
#